data_AF-A0A9N8HE10-F1
#
_entry.id   AF-A0A9N8HE10-F1
#
_cell.length_a   1.000
_cell.length_b   1.000
_cell.length_c   1.000
_cell.angle_alpha   90.00
_cell.angle_beta   90.00
_cell.angle_gamma   90.00
#
_symmetry.space_group_name_H-M   'P 1'
#
loop_
_entity.id
_entity.type
_entity.pdbx_description
1 polymer ?
#
loop_
_entity_poly.entity_id
_entity_poly.type
_entity_poly.pdbx_seq_one_letter_code
_entity_poly.pdbx_strand_id
1 'polypeptide(L)'
;MPWLSVFRSGDQNTSYSYDSSKLNNSRMSTRVNDDEDGNNDFQDEANNDNDNPHQGLTERDASREEREKEETFNLEEDLFSLMYLCRPCSLTFAVSIFVFCLQLMILALALTDLASDAPVFDEMVPFPIDPPIEIPPQVLAAQIVSLMVATLKEEDIFVSLKALMVVGHDEQITQRFPGAVVQKWWLSNILRLIEGLFVVMVSFYFIVQSDSVLSIFENFAAMEFISYLDNMVFKLARWGYLGKGLHRMTIKVESVSMRLRRDTKRWWIALITIFLCLTFVPMLSFWANLRIGQANGFYLEQKLSPTLAVWFQDETLILPDSTEFQFEGSQRGMTSQQGILLNYAYFSGSYDVSYKDNGLLDRHERRPIYYEATSAAATATQCQTDPTCGMFYYCSELEAWVFTIRALGTARKQLDQCEWGWLAISQQTKEFDLERVPAAGWKIYTGDISETAVVITRDNCDIDAECSLNGACVDGRCSCNEGWQGTRCEVKTTICPAMQWINYGASSYEYETMGPLYLAEENGSPLTAYGRPIYYRHFETDEGTCPTGHRYETYVYIGRKWVFTYWCEEPYTLNLQAQNHAFWDNLVGLEQRWSSAMTESYTGTGLQMYEVRESFSDGISGSDLSFPTEGTLECVDVPCEDKSSAVCGRKGSCVEFQFQNQNGTTSTYHKCECTADYGGIYCQFSPRGYYVADHYAEYRNNADLAPTQYQSSFWGTASSAATAPSVQKAGNESLPVGGNIFNRSSEVGGEL
;
A
#
# COMPACT_ATOMS: atom_id res chain seq x y z
N MET A 1 12.63 -18.19 -18.95
CA MET A 1 13.49 -18.38 -20.16
C MET A 1 14.94 -18.12 -19.75
N PRO A 2 15.92 -18.99 -20.09
CA PRO A 2 17.29 -18.87 -19.61
C PRO A 2 18.26 -18.44 -20.72
N TRP A 3 18.80 -17.22 -20.65
CA TRP A 3 20.05 -16.82 -21.34
C TRP A 3 20.65 -15.65 -20.58
N LEU A 4 21.66 -15.88 -19.74
CA LEU A 4 22.67 -14.88 -19.31
C LEU A 4 23.70 -15.55 -18.39
N SER A 5 24.77 -16.10 -18.97
CA SER A 5 25.98 -16.46 -18.22
C SER A 5 27.20 -16.65 -19.11
N VAL A 6 27.67 -15.60 -19.80
CA VAL A 6 29.09 -15.48 -20.20
C VAL A 6 29.42 -14.00 -20.34
N PHE A 7 30.21 -13.44 -19.42
CA PHE A 7 31.51 -12.82 -19.71
C PHE A 7 32.14 -12.29 -18.42
N ARG A 8 33.30 -12.84 -18.08
CA ARG A 8 34.19 -12.43 -17.00
C ARG A 8 35.46 -11.86 -17.64
N SER A 9 35.91 -10.74 -17.06
CA SER A 9 37.27 -10.18 -17.04
C SER A 9 38.07 -10.08 -18.35
N GLY A 10 38.32 -8.84 -18.76
CA GLY A 10 39.43 -8.48 -19.62
C GLY A 10 39.84 -7.03 -19.34
N ASP A 11 40.86 -6.86 -18.50
CA ASP A 11 41.64 -5.62 -18.42
C ASP A 11 42.24 -5.31 -19.81
N GLN A 12 42.05 -4.09 -20.31
CA GLN A 12 43.11 -3.34 -20.99
C GLN A 12 42.68 -1.90 -21.30
N ASN A 13 43.51 -0.97 -20.81
CA ASN A 13 43.62 0.42 -21.22
C ASN A 13 43.66 0.56 -22.75
N THR A 14 42.71 1.29 -23.33
CA THR A 14 42.98 2.19 -24.47
C THR A 14 41.97 3.34 -24.45
N SER A 15 42.43 4.51 -24.03
CA SER A 15 41.77 5.79 -24.23
C SER A 15 41.79 6.15 -25.71
N TYR A 16 40.64 6.14 -26.38
CA TYR A 16 40.49 6.80 -27.68
C TYR A 16 39.91 8.20 -27.47
N SER A 17 40.80 9.19 -27.54
CA SER A 17 40.46 10.60 -27.72
C SER A 17 40.12 10.81 -29.20
N TYR A 18 38.89 11.24 -29.47
CA TYR A 18 38.47 11.67 -30.80
C TYR A 18 38.84 13.16 -30.96
N ASP A 19 39.97 13.43 -31.61
CA ASP A 19 40.39 14.77 -32.03
C ASP A 19 39.86 15.01 -33.45
N SER A 20 38.75 15.75 -33.57
CA SER A 20 38.22 16.20 -34.85
C SER A 20 38.76 17.59 -35.18
N SER A 21 39.98 17.66 -35.70
CA SER A 21 40.47 18.86 -36.35
C SER A 21 41.31 18.51 -37.58
N LYS A 22 41.01 19.20 -38.69
CA LYS A 22 41.66 19.19 -40.02
C LYS A 22 41.19 18.13 -41.02
N LEU A 23 40.26 18.55 -41.88
CA LEU A 23 40.23 18.14 -43.28
C LEU A 23 39.69 19.31 -44.11
N ASN A 24 40.60 20.19 -44.52
CA ASN A 24 40.37 21.15 -45.58
C ASN A 24 41.29 20.78 -46.76
N ASN A 25 40.64 20.40 -47.86
CA ASN A 25 41.06 20.40 -49.27
C ASN A 25 42.55 20.24 -49.63
N SER A 26 42.81 19.24 -50.48
CA SER A 26 43.70 19.44 -51.63
C SER A 26 43.26 18.61 -52.84
N ARG A 27 43.18 19.33 -53.95
CA ARG A 27 42.72 18.96 -55.29
C ARG A 27 43.91 18.33 -56.04
N MET A 28 43.77 17.11 -56.57
CA MET A 28 44.81 16.49 -57.41
C MET A 28 44.39 16.56 -58.89
N SER A 29 44.95 17.54 -59.59
CA SER A 29 45.05 17.59 -61.05
C SER A 29 46.44 17.07 -61.42
N THR A 30 46.49 15.88 -62.01
CA THR A 30 47.67 15.29 -62.62
C THR A 30 48.18 16.15 -63.78
N ARG A 31 49.37 16.74 -63.63
CA ARG A 31 50.29 16.98 -64.74
C ARG A 31 51.68 16.56 -64.31
N VAL A 32 52.16 15.56 -65.03
CA VAL A 32 53.52 15.05 -65.12
C VAL A 32 54.42 16.19 -65.59
N ASN A 33 55.54 16.39 -64.90
CA ASN A 33 56.86 16.51 -65.52
C ASN A 33 57.92 16.40 -64.42
N ASP A 34 58.66 15.30 -64.54
CA ASP A 34 59.96 15.07 -63.93
C ASP A 34 60.93 16.18 -64.33
N ASP A 35 61.75 16.62 -63.38
CA ASP A 35 63.21 16.71 -63.55
C ASP A 35 63.82 17.24 -62.24
N GLU A 36 64.48 16.33 -61.54
CA GLU A 36 65.35 16.55 -60.39
C GLU A 36 66.71 17.13 -60.82
N ASP A 37 67.33 17.75 -59.81
CA ASP A 37 68.76 17.92 -59.60
C ASP A 37 69.53 19.03 -60.33
N GLY A 38 70.13 19.91 -59.52
CA GLY A 38 71.37 20.55 -59.91
C GLY A 38 71.76 21.85 -59.20
N ASN A 39 72.18 21.74 -57.94
CA ASN A 39 73.47 22.28 -57.44
C ASN A 39 73.72 23.80 -57.25
N ASN A 40 74.50 24.07 -56.18
CA ASN A 40 75.30 25.26 -55.83
C ASN A 40 74.56 26.51 -55.32
N ASP A 41 74.71 26.97 -54.07
CA ASP A 41 75.89 27.47 -53.33
C ASP A 41 76.17 28.98 -53.58
N PHE A 42 76.57 29.68 -52.51
CA PHE A 42 77.05 31.08 -52.41
C PHE A 42 76.07 32.28 -52.30
N GLN A 43 76.07 32.84 -51.08
CA GLN A 43 76.38 34.23 -50.65
C GLN A 43 75.91 35.50 -51.40
N ASP A 44 75.62 36.48 -50.53
CA ASP A 44 75.79 37.93 -50.64
C ASP A 44 74.65 38.81 -51.21
N GLU A 45 74.20 39.67 -50.28
CA GLU A 45 73.96 41.11 -50.36
C GLU A 45 73.43 41.78 -51.64
N ALA A 46 72.51 42.71 -51.34
CA ALA A 46 72.27 44.00 -51.98
C ALA A 46 71.12 44.10 -52.98
N ASN A 47 70.20 45.01 -52.60
CA ASN A 47 69.40 45.88 -53.44
C ASN A 47 68.45 45.26 -54.46
N ASN A 48 67.15 45.31 -54.15
CA ASN A 48 66.23 45.96 -55.08
C ASN A 48 64.98 46.47 -54.36
N ASP A 49 64.87 47.80 -54.28
CA ASP A 49 63.60 48.50 -54.16
C ASP A 49 62.70 48.07 -55.33
N ASN A 50 61.60 47.40 -55.02
CA ASN A 50 60.46 47.31 -55.92
C ASN A 50 59.19 47.43 -55.09
N ASP A 51 58.75 48.68 -54.94
CA ASP A 51 57.38 49.05 -54.62
C ASP A 51 56.42 48.30 -55.57
N ASN A 52 55.77 47.27 -55.06
CA ASN A 52 54.72 46.55 -55.76
C ASN A 52 53.39 46.80 -55.02
N PRO A 53 52.56 47.78 -55.45
CA PRO A 53 51.36 48.21 -54.70
C PRO A 53 50.15 47.27 -54.88
N HIS A 54 50.35 45.99 -55.20
CA HIS A 54 49.27 45.05 -55.54
C HIS A 54 48.97 43.94 -54.53
N GLN A 55 49.63 43.89 -53.36
CA GLN A 55 49.34 42.87 -52.32
C GLN A 55 48.24 43.24 -51.30
N GLY A 56 47.59 44.40 -51.43
CA GLY A 56 46.56 44.85 -50.46
C GLY A 56 45.09 44.48 -50.78
N LEU A 57 44.81 43.84 -51.92
CA LEU A 57 43.43 43.54 -52.35
C LEU A 57 42.96 42.11 -52.00
N THR A 58 43.87 41.15 -51.85
CA THR A 58 43.50 39.75 -51.59
C THR A 58 43.07 39.47 -50.14
N GLU A 59 43.59 40.19 -49.14
CA GLU A 59 43.15 40.05 -47.74
C GLU A 59 41.74 40.63 -47.51
N ARG A 60 41.37 41.70 -48.23
CA ARG A 60 40.03 42.29 -48.12
C ARG A 60 38.96 41.38 -48.72
N ASP A 61 39.25 40.71 -49.83
CA ASP A 61 38.30 39.79 -50.44
C ASP A 61 38.18 38.48 -49.66
N ALA A 62 39.28 37.95 -49.09
CA ALA A 62 39.24 36.78 -48.20
C ALA A 62 38.43 37.06 -46.91
N SER A 63 38.66 38.22 -46.27
CA SER A 63 37.90 38.62 -45.06
C SER A 63 36.41 38.88 -45.34
N ARG A 64 36.06 39.24 -46.58
CA ARG A 64 34.67 39.41 -47.02
C ARG A 64 34.00 38.06 -47.26
N GLU A 65 34.69 37.11 -47.89
CA GLU A 65 34.17 35.77 -48.13
C GLU A 65 33.99 34.97 -46.83
N GLU A 66 34.90 35.14 -45.86
CA GLU A 66 34.73 34.56 -44.51
C GLU A 66 33.55 35.19 -43.76
N ARG A 67 33.37 36.52 -43.84
CA ARG A 67 32.19 37.20 -43.27
C ARG A 67 30.87 36.79 -43.95
N GLU A 68 30.88 36.49 -45.24
CA GLU A 68 29.69 36.01 -45.95
C GLU A 68 29.36 34.54 -45.60
N LYS A 69 30.37 33.70 -45.31
CA LYS A 69 30.18 32.32 -44.80
C LYS A 69 29.63 32.28 -43.37
N GLU A 70 29.88 33.30 -42.55
CA GLU A 70 29.32 33.41 -41.19
C GLU A 70 27.83 33.83 -41.15
N GLU A 71 27.23 34.24 -42.29
CA GLU A 71 25.84 34.76 -42.35
C GLU A 71 24.79 33.75 -42.83
N THR A 72 25.14 32.47 -43.03
CA THR A 72 24.20 31.44 -43.49
C THR A 72 23.78 30.47 -42.38
N PHE A 73 22.49 30.17 -42.32
CA PHE A 73 21.85 29.20 -41.43
C PHE A 73 21.48 27.98 -42.26
N ASN A 74 22.18 26.86 -42.06
CA ASN A 74 21.80 25.60 -42.71
C ASN A 74 20.54 25.06 -42.04
N LEU A 75 19.59 24.55 -42.84
CA LEU A 75 18.48 23.78 -42.27
C LEU A 75 19.04 22.55 -41.56
N GLU A 76 18.41 22.20 -40.45
CA GLU A 76 18.82 21.04 -39.69
C GLU A 76 18.46 19.75 -40.43
N GLU A 77 19.27 18.71 -40.22
CA GLU A 77 19.10 17.42 -40.85
C GLU A 77 18.05 16.57 -40.13
N ASP A 78 16.83 17.10 -40.01
CA ASP A 78 15.72 16.52 -39.25
C ASP A 78 14.43 16.35 -40.10
N LEU A 79 13.44 15.65 -39.54
CA LEU A 79 12.17 15.43 -40.25
C LEU A 79 11.31 16.69 -40.36
N PHE A 80 11.52 17.68 -39.50
CA PHE A 80 10.80 18.96 -39.51
C PHE A 80 11.22 19.82 -40.70
N SER A 81 12.50 19.90 -40.99
CA SER A 81 13.08 20.55 -42.18
C SER A 81 12.66 19.84 -43.46
N LEU A 82 12.60 18.50 -43.41
CA LEU A 82 12.09 17.69 -44.51
C LEU A 82 10.60 17.98 -44.78
N MET A 83 9.80 18.08 -43.70
CA MET A 83 8.38 18.42 -43.75
C MET A 83 8.15 19.83 -44.32
N TYR A 84 9.02 20.79 -44.01
CA TYR A 84 8.97 22.14 -44.57
C TYR A 84 9.17 22.14 -46.10
N LEU A 85 10.15 21.41 -46.64
CA LEU A 85 10.49 21.44 -48.07
C LEU A 85 9.59 20.57 -48.97
N CYS A 86 8.94 19.53 -48.44
CA CYS A 86 8.19 18.58 -49.26
C CYS A 86 6.84 19.13 -49.76
N ARG A 87 6.25 18.52 -50.79
CA ARG A 87 4.89 18.88 -51.20
C ARG A 87 3.87 18.39 -50.15
N PRO A 88 2.80 19.15 -49.86
CA PRO A 88 1.73 18.64 -49.00
C PRO A 88 1.16 17.35 -49.59
N CYS A 89 0.73 16.43 -48.72
CA CYS A 89 0.21 15.11 -49.08
C CYS A 89 1.19 14.22 -49.88
N SER A 90 2.48 14.54 -49.92
CA SER A 90 3.49 13.61 -50.42
C SER A 90 3.78 12.52 -49.38
N LEU A 91 4.29 11.37 -49.84
CA LEU A 91 4.73 10.30 -48.93
C LEU A 91 5.73 10.82 -47.89
N THR A 92 6.64 11.73 -48.29
CA THR A 92 7.58 12.39 -47.38
C THR A 92 6.88 13.17 -46.27
N PHE A 93 5.85 13.95 -46.63
CA PHE A 93 5.07 14.69 -45.65
C PHE A 93 4.35 13.74 -44.69
N ALA A 94 3.74 12.67 -45.21
CA ALA A 94 3.06 11.67 -44.41
C ALA A 94 4.01 10.94 -43.44
N VAL A 95 5.24 10.61 -43.87
CA VAL A 95 6.25 9.98 -43.01
C VAL A 95 6.69 10.93 -41.89
N SER A 96 6.97 12.20 -42.18
CA SER A 96 7.34 13.18 -41.14
C SER A 96 6.23 13.34 -40.09
N ILE A 97 4.96 13.47 -40.53
CA ILE A 97 3.82 13.58 -39.61
C ILE A 97 3.63 12.29 -38.82
N PHE A 98 3.78 11.12 -39.44
CA PHE A 98 3.66 9.83 -38.76
C PHE A 98 4.69 9.70 -37.64
N VAL A 99 5.95 10.08 -37.88
CA VAL A 99 7.02 10.00 -36.88
C VAL A 99 6.77 10.97 -35.72
N PHE A 100 6.37 12.22 -36.01
CA PHE A 100 5.98 13.17 -34.98
C PHE A 100 4.81 12.64 -34.12
N CYS A 101 3.76 12.09 -34.75
CA CYS A 101 2.65 11.49 -34.03
C CYS A 101 3.09 10.27 -33.21
N LEU A 102 4.02 9.46 -33.71
CA LEU A 102 4.58 8.32 -33.00
C LEU A 102 5.37 8.78 -31.75
N GLN A 103 6.23 9.78 -31.88
CA GLN A 103 6.98 10.36 -30.76
C GLN A 103 6.04 10.94 -29.71
N LEU A 104 5.08 11.77 -30.10
CA LEU A 104 4.08 12.31 -29.17
C LEU A 104 3.23 11.20 -28.52
N MET A 105 2.90 10.14 -29.24
CA MET A 105 2.17 9.01 -28.67
C MET A 105 3.01 8.29 -27.62
N ILE A 106 4.30 8.04 -27.87
CA ILE A 106 5.20 7.42 -26.89
C ILE A 106 5.34 8.31 -25.64
N LEU A 107 5.54 9.62 -25.83
CA LEU A 107 5.62 10.58 -24.73
C LEU A 107 4.32 10.67 -23.92
N ALA A 108 3.17 10.65 -24.58
CA ALA A 108 1.87 10.66 -23.93
C ALA A 108 1.59 9.36 -23.16
N LEU A 109 2.02 8.21 -23.70
CA LEU A 109 1.94 6.92 -23.01
C LEU A 109 2.82 6.93 -21.76
N ALA A 110 4.07 7.39 -21.86
CA ALA A 110 4.97 7.52 -20.72
C ALA A 110 4.39 8.47 -19.65
N LEU A 111 3.82 9.61 -20.05
CA LEU A 111 3.17 10.52 -19.11
C LEU A 111 1.94 9.91 -18.45
N THR A 112 1.12 9.17 -19.22
CA THR A 112 -0.08 8.51 -18.69
C THR A 112 0.28 7.44 -17.68
N ASP A 113 1.32 6.64 -17.96
CA ASP A 113 1.85 5.62 -17.05
C ASP A 113 2.37 6.23 -15.74
N LEU A 114 3.13 7.33 -15.84
CA LEU A 114 3.62 8.09 -14.67
C LEU A 114 2.51 8.79 -13.87
N ALA A 115 1.33 8.97 -14.46
CA ALA A 115 0.21 9.70 -13.89
C ALA A 115 -0.93 8.79 -13.41
N SER A 116 -1.08 7.58 -13.95
CA SER A 116 -2.24 6.71 -13.67
C SER A 116 -2.27 6.21 -12.24
N ASP A 117 -1.10 5.96 -11.67
CA ASP A 117 -0.95 5.36 -10.34
C ASP A 117 -0.70 6.42 -9.27
N ALA A 118 -0.57 7.68 -9.68
CA ALA A 118 -0.22 8.78 -8.80
C ALA A 118 -1.46 9.40 -8.16
N PRO A 119 -1.48 9.55 -6.82
CA PRO A 119 -2.55 10.26 -6.13
C PRO A 119 -2.60 11.74 -6.54
N VAL A 120 -3.81 12.31 -6.53
CA VAL A 120 -4.03 13.75 -6.81
C VAL A 120 -4.02 14.51 -5.49
N PHE A 121 -3.14 15.51 -5.39
CA PHE A 121 -2.98 16.33 -4.18
C PHE A 121 -3.53 17.75 -4.41
N ASP A 122 -4.85 17.91 -4.41
CA ASP A 122 -5.57 19.14 -4.80
C ASP A 122 -5.08 20.42 -4.10
N GLU A 123 -4.58 20.32 -2.87
CA GLU A 123 -4.14 21.50 -2.11
C GLU A 123 -2.78 22.07 -2.53
N MET A 124 -1.85 21.22 -2.98
CA MET A 124 -0.46 21.63 -3.23
C MET A 124 -0.08 21.55 -4.71
N VAL A 125 -0.60 20.56 -5.43
CA VAL A 125 -0.20 20.27 -6.80
C VAL A 125 -1.41 19.83 -7.63
N PRO A 126 -1.82 20.58 -8.66
CA PRO A 126 -3.03 20.28 -9.43
C PRO A 126 -2.84 19.13 -10.45
N PHE A 127 -1.80 18.32 -10.29
CA PHE A 127 -1.44 17.25 -11.21
C PHE A 127 -1.07 15.98 -10.42
N PRO A 128 -1.43 14.79 -10.91
CA PRO A 128 -1.09 13.52 -10.27
C PRO A 128 0.43 13.31 -10.34
N ILE A 129 1.09 13.25 -9.19
CA ILE A 129 2.52 12.96 -9.06
C ILE A 129 2.72 12.08 -7.84
N ASP A 130 3.54 11.04 -7.96
CA ASP A 130 3.89 10.18 -6.83
C ASP A 130 5.34 10.44 -6.36
N PRO A 131 5.61 11.54 -5.62
CA PRO A 131 6.97 11.79 -5.17
C PRO A 131 7.37 10.74 -4.11
N PRO A 132 8.64 10.27 -4.12
CA PRO A 132 9.14 9.41 -3.06
C PRO A 132 9.13 10.16 -1.72
N ILE A 133 8.83 9.47 -0.62
CA ILE A 133 8.65 10.11 0.70
C ILE A 133 9.94 10.78 1.19
N GLU A 134 11.04 10.02 1.18
CA GLU A 134 12.37 10.53 1.49
C GLU A 134 13.30 10.32 0.31
N ILE A 135 14.12 11.33 0.06
CA ILE A 135 15.10 11.31 -1.02
C ILE A 135 16.48 11.52 -0.40
N PRO A 136 17.43 10.58 -0.58
CA PRO A 136 18.80 10.75 -0.12
C PRO A 136 19.42 12.05 -0.65
N PRO A 137 20.33 12.72 0.09
CA PRO A 137 20.97 13.95 -0.35
C PRO A 137 21.67 13.85 -1.71
N GLN A 138 22.16 12.66 -2.07
CA GLN A 138 22.79 12.38 -3.35
C GLN A 138 21.78 12.43 -4.50
N VAL A 139 20.59 11.86 -4.29
CA VAL A 139 19.49 11.87 -5.26
C VAL A 139 18.94 13.29 -5.39
N LEU A 140 18.82 14.04 -4.30
CA LEU A 140 18.49 15.47 -4.32
C LEU A 140 19.44 16.27 -5.22
N ALA A 141 20.75 16.09 -5.05
CA ALA A 141 21.74 16.78 -5.88
C ALA A 141 21.64 16.36 -7.35
N ALA A 142 21.44 15.06 -7.61
CA ALA A 142 21.23 14.53 -8.94
C ALA A 142 19.98 15.13 -9.59
N GLN A 143 18.87 15.27 -8.85
CA GLN A 143 17.64 15.88 -9.34
C GLN A 143 17.85 17.33 -9.79
N ILE A 144 18.52 18.16 -8.99
CA ILE A 144 18.78 19.57 -9.36
C ILE A 144 19.63 19.66 -10.63
N VAL A 145 20.73 18.89 -10.68
CA VAL A 145 21.60 18.85 -11.86
C VAL A 145 20.83 18.37 -13.08
N SER A 146 19.98 17.36 -12.90
CA SER A 146 19.14 16.78 -13.93
C SER A 146 18.10 17.76 -14.47
N LEU A 147 17.47 18.58 -13.63
CA LEU A 147 16.57 19.65 -14.09
C LEU A 147 17.30 20.66 -14.98
N MET A 148 18.54 20.99 -14.64
CA MET A 148 19.38 21.88 -15.44
C MET A 148 19.79 21.22 -16.77
N VAL A 149 20.19 19.94 -16.74
CA VAL A 149 20.55 19.19 -17.95
C VAL A 149 19.33 19.00 -18.86
N ALA A 150 18.18 18.63 -18.31
CA ALA A 150 16.94 18.44 -19.08
C ALA A 150 16.54 19.71 -19.85
N THR A 151 16.68 20.89 -19.22
CA THR A 151 16.35 22.16 -19.86
C THR A 151 17.39 22.63 -20.87
N LEU A 152 18.68 22.33 -20.65
CA LEU A 152 19.77 22.73 -21.55
C LEU A 152 19.94 21.79 -22.74
N LYS A 153 19.66 20.49 -22.57
CA LYS A 153 19.86 19.45 -23.58
C LYS A 153 18.80 19.48 -24.68
N GLU A 154 17.65 20.11 -24.44
CA GLU A 154 16.54 20.09 -25.39
C GLU A 154 16.81 21.00 -26.62
N GLU A 155 17.56 20.48 -27.59
CA GLU A 155 17.97 21.19 -28.81
C GLU A 155 16.77 21.61 -29.66
N ASP A 156 15.70 20.81 -29.69
CA ASP A 156 14.52 21.04 -30.52
C ASP A 156 13.82 22.34 -30.20
N ILE A 157 13.78 22.72 -28.92
CA ILE A 157 13.22 24.01 -28.54
C ILE A 157 14.10 25.16 -29.03
N PHE A 158 15.41 25.08 -28.82
CA PHE A 158 16.33 26.15 -29.23
C PHE A 158 16.34 26.32 -30.73
N VAL A 159 16.39 25.24 -31.51
CA VAL A 159 16.41 25.37 -32.97
C VAL A 159 15.08 25.89 -33.49
N SER A 160 13.95 25.42 -32.95
CA SER A 160 12.62 25.94 -33.32
C SER A 160 12.49 27.43 -33.04
N LEU A 161 12.95 27.90 -31.88
CA LEU A 161 12.94 29.33 -31.54
C LEU A 161 13.88 30.15 -32.44
N LYS A 162 15.06 29.60 -32.78
CA LYS A 162 16.01 30.25 -33.70
C LYS A 162 15.41 30.42 -35.08
N ALA A 163 14.80 29.35 -35.59
CA ALA A 163 14.14 29.35 -36.86
C ALA A 163 12.98 30.37 -36.90
N LEU A 164 12.10 30.34 -35.89
CA LEU A 164 10.94 31.23 -35.84
C LEU A 164 11.30 32.72 -35.67
N MET A 165 12.25 33.04 -34.79
CA MET A 165 12.47 34.43 -34.34
C MET A 165 13.65 35.11 -35.05
N VAL A 166 14.70 34.36 -35.41
CA VAL A 166 15.94 34.92 -35.96
C VAL A 166 16.04 34.74 -37.46
N VAL A 167 15.77 33.54 -37.96
CA VAL A 167 15.93 33.22 -39.38
C VAL A 167 14.76 33.76 -40.19
N GLY A 168 13.53 33.45 -39.78
CA GLY A 168 12.32 33.79 -40.53
C GLY A 168 12.22 33.03 -41.86
N HIS A 169 11.09 33.19 -42.56
CA HIS A 169 10.87 32.55 -43.86
C HIS A 169 11.54 33.36 -44.99
N ASP A 170 12.34 32.70 -45.83
CA ASP A 170 12.97 33.30 -47.01
C ASP A 170 12.15 33.03 -48.29
N GLU A 171 11.68 34.09 -48.96
CA GLU A 171 10.93 33.99 -50.21
C GLU A 171 11.72 33.33 -51.34
N GLN A 172 13.07 33.41 -51.32
CA GLN A 172 13.92 32.77 -52.33
C GLN A 172 13.81 31.24 -52.26
N ILE A 173 13.59 30.68 -51.07
CA ILE A 173 13.39 29.24 -50.89
C ILE A 173 12.08 28.81 -51.51
N THR A 174 11.01 29.62 -51.39
CA THR A 174 9.73 29.33 -52.05
C THR A 174 9.87 29.33 -53.58
N GLN A 175 10.71 30.19 -54.14
CA GLN A 175 11.00 30.19 -55.58
C GLN A 175 11.75 28.92 -56.03
N ARG A 176 12.72 28.45 -55.24
CA ARG A 176 13.49 27.23 -55.53
C ARG A 176 12.71 25.95 -55.26
N PHE A 177 11.84 25.98 -54.25
CA PHE A 177 11.04 24.85 -53.78
C PHE A 177 9.57 25.30 -53.60
N PRO A 178 8.70 25.11 -54.62
CA PRO A 178 7.31 25.57 -54.56
C PRO A 178 6.46 24.90 -53.46
N GLY A 179 6.98 23.87 -52.78
CA GLY A 179 6.35 23.25 -51.61
C GLY A 179 6.68 23.93 -50.27
N ALA A 180 7.68 24.82 -50.24
CA ALA A 180 8.14 25.53 -49.05
C ALA A 180 7.34 26.83 -48.84
N VAL A 181 6.10 26.69 -48.37
CA VAL A 181 5.21 27.82 -48.07
C VAL A 181 5.38 28.30 -46.62
N VAL A 182 5.13 29.59 -46.38
CA VAL A 182 5.24 30.24 -45.05
C VAL A 182 4.47 29.47 -43.97
N GLN A 183 3.25 28.99 -44.28
CA GLN A 183 2.44 28.23 -43.31
C GLN A 183 3.12 26.95 -42.85
N LYS A 184 3.86 26.27 -43.74
CA LYS A 184 4.59 25.04 -43.41
C LYS A 184 5.85 25.32 -42.61
N TRP A 185 6.49 26.47 -42.82
CA TRP A 185 7.59 26.94 -41.99
C TRP A 185 7.16 27.11 -40.54
N TRP A 186 6.03 27.82 -40.33
CA TRP A 186 5.46 27.97 -38.99
C TRP A 186 5.04 26.62 -38.40
N LEU A 187 4.33 25.80 -39.16
CA LEU A 187 3.86 24.50 -38.69
C LEU A 187 5.03 23.60 -38.27
N SER A 188 6.08 23.46 -39.06
CA SER A 188 7.19 22.56 -38.74
C SER A 188 7.92 22.95 -37.46
N ASN A 189 8.19 24.25 -37.29
CA ASN A 189 8.87 24.73 -36.08
C ASN A 189 7.94 24.74 -34.85
N ILE A 190 6.63 24.94 -35.02
CA ILE A 190 5.67 24.81 -33.91
C ILE A 190 5.56 23.36 -33.45
N LEU A 191 5.47 22.40 -34.38
CA LEU A 191 5.40 20.98 -34.03
C LEU A 191 6.67 20.53 -33.30
N ARG A 192 7.85 20.95 -33.79
CA ARG A 192 9.13 20.70 -33.13
C ARG A 192 9.23 21.34 -31.74
N LEU A 193 8.73 22.57 -31.57
CA LEU A 193 8.64 23.22 -30.26
C LEU A 193 7.70 22.46 -29.30
N ILE A 194 6.55 21.99 -29.78
CA ILE A 194 5.60 21.21 -28.97
C ILE A 194 6.25 19.90 -28.52
N GLU A 195 6.95 19.19 -29.40
CA GLU A 195 7.68 17.98 -29.04
C GLU A 195 8.71 18.24 -27.94
N GLY A 196 9.59 19.24 -28.13
CA GLY A 196 10.60 19.55 -27.11
C GLY A 196 10.00 19.96 -25.77
N LEU A 197 8.88 20.69 -25.76
CA LEU A 197 8.17 21.01 -24.51
C LEU A 197 7.59 19.76 -23.83
N PHE A 198 7.08 18.80 -24.59
CA PHE A 198 6.61 17.52 -24.05
C PHE A 198 7.76 16.68 -23.49
N VAL A 199 8.92 16.65 -24.15
CA VAL A 199 10.12 15.95 -23.66
C VAL A 199 10.59 16.52 -22.32
N VAL A 200 10.64 17.86 -22.20
CA VAL A 200 10.99 18.54 -20.94
C VAL A 200 9.97 18.23 -19.83
N MET A 201 8.68 18.22 -20.16
CA MET A 201 7.62 17.91 -19.20
C MET A 201 7.70 16.45 -18.71
N VAL A 202 7.87 15.47 -19.60
CA VAL A 202 8.01 14.07 -19.19
C VAL A 202 9.30 13.85 -18.40
N SER A 203 10.41 14.49 -18.81
CA SER A 203 11.67 14.46 -18.07
C SER A 203 11.50 15.00 -16.64
N PHE A 204 10.69 16.05 -16.46
CA PHE A 204 10.37 16.59 -15.14
C PHE A 204 9.73 15.54 -14.22
N TYR A 205 8.72 14.81 -14.72
CA TYR A 205 8.05 13.74 -13.97
C TYR A 205 9.04 12.65 -13.55
N PHE A 206 9.85 12.15 -14.49
CA PHE A 206 10.86 11.13 -14.19
C PHE A 206 11.86 11.59 -13.13
N ILE A 207 12.33 12.84 -13.20
CA ILE A 207 13.30 13.38 -12.24
C ILE A 207 12.68 13.45 -10.84
N VAL A 208 11.45 13.96 -10.73
CA VAL A 208 10.77 14.16 -9.44
C VAL A 208 10.41 12.84 -8.76
N GLN A 209 9.93 11.85 -9.52
CA GLN A 209 9.47 10.57 -8.98
C GLN A 209 10.61 9.59 -8.68
N SER A 210 11.83 9.86 -9.16
CA SER A 210 12.97 8.97 -8.94
C SER A 210 13.43 8.94 -7.48
N ASP A 211 13.58 7.73 -6.94
CA ASP A 211 14.10 7.43 -5.60
C ASP A 211 15.61 7.18 -5.58
N SER A 212 16.23 6.95 -6.75
CA SER A 212 17.64 6.63 -6.91
C SER A 212 18.32 7.48 -7.99
N VAL A 213 19.64 7.63 -7.90
CA VAL A 213 20.41 8.34 -8.93
C VAL A 213 20.41 7.56 -10.25
N LEU A 214 20.42 6.23 -10.17
CA LEU A 214 20.46 5.36 -11.34
C LEU A 214 19.16 5.47 -12.16
N SER A 215 18.00 5.44 -11.49
CA SER A 215 16.71 5.58 -12.17
C SER A 215 16.59 6.91 -12.91
N ILE A 216 17.13 8.00 -12.34
CA ILE A 216 17.20 9.30 -13.03
C ILE A 216 17.96 9.17 -14.36
N PHE A 217 19.15 8.56 -14.35
CA PHE A 217 19.97 8.41 -15.56
C PHE A 217 19.38 7.43 -16.57
N GLU A 218 18.76 6.33 -16.13
CA GLU A 218 18.06 5.39 -17.00
C GLU A 218 16.91 6.06 -17.74
N ASN A 219 16.12 6.86 -17.01
CA ASN A 219 15.03 7.64 -17.59
C ASN A 219 15.55 8.68 -18.60
N PHE A 220 16.69 9.34 -18.33
CA PHE A 220 17.32 10.23 -19.32
C PHE A 220 17.76 9.52 -20.59
N ALA A 221 18.32 8.32 -20.48
CA ALA A 221 18.73 7.54 -21.64
C ALA A 221 17.52 7.14 -22.50
N ALA A 222 16.42 6.75 -21.86
CA ALA A 222 15.16 6.46 -22.54
C ALA A 222 14.59 7.71 -23.25
N MET A 223 14.59 8.86 -22.57
CA MET A 223 14.11 10.12 -23.14
C MET A 223 14.97 10.59 -24.32
N GLU A 224 16.30 10.44 -24.23
CA GLU A 224 17.22 10.76 -25.33
C GLU A 224 16.98 9.87 -26.56
N PHE A 225 16.64 8.61 -26.36
CA PHE A 225 16.27 7.73 -27.47
C PHE A 225 15.03 8.22 -28.20
N ILE A 226 14.01 8.68 -27.45
CA ILE A 226 12.75 9.19 -28.02
C ILE A 226 13.00 10.49 -28.81
N SER A 227 13.78 11.42 -28.26
CA SER A 227 14.13 12.68 -28.93
C SER A 227 15.03 12.49 -30.15
N TYR A 228 15.77 11.37 -30.23
CA TYR A 228 16.61 11.07 -31.39
C TYR A 228 15.87 10.39 -32.56
N LEU A 229 14.62 9.97 -32.36
CA LEU A 229 13.91 9.11 -33.30
C LEU A 229 13.70 9.80 -34.66
N ASP A 230 13.36 11.08 -34.68
CA ASP A 230 13.20 11.86 -35.91
C ASP A 230 14.50 11.97 -36.72
N ASN A 231 15.62 12.26 -36.06
CA ASN A 231 16.96 12.35 -36.62
C ASN A 231 17.41 11.00 -37.17
N MET A 232 17.12 9.90 -36.45
CA MET A 232 17.38 8.55 -36.92
C MET A 232 16.60 8.24 -38.19
N VAL A 233 15.31 8.57 -38.24
CA VAL A 233 14.48 8.33 -39.44
C VAL A 233 14.93 9.22 -40.60
N PHE A 234 15.36 10.46 -40.34
CA PHE A 234 15.98 11.31 -41.36
C PHE A 234 17.26 10.69 -41.94
N LYS A 235 18.13 10.12 -41.11
CA LYS A 235 19.33 9.40 -41.57
C LYS A 235 18.99 8.16 -42.39
N LEU A 236 17.98 7.39 -41.98
CA LEU A 236 17.49 6.25 -42.76
C LEU A 236 16.91 6.69 -44.12
N ALA A 237 16.19 7.81 -44.15
CA ALA A 237 15.73 8.45 -45.38
C ALA A 237 16.92 8.89 -46.27
N ARG A 238 17.97 9.46 -45.65
CA ARG A 238 19.21 9.90 -46.31
C ARG A 238 19.99 8.74 -46.91
N TRP A 239 20.01 7.57 -46.31
CA TRP A 239 20.62 6.38 -46.90
C TRP A 239 19.74 5.71 -47.98
N GLY A 240 18.50 6.15 -48.13
CA GLY A 240 17.57 5.66 -49.16
C GLY A 240 16.80 4.40 -48.79
N TYR A 241 16.86 3.97 -47.52
CA TYR A 241 16.07 2.83 -47.03
C TYR A 241 14.56 3.07 -47.10
N LEU A 242 14.12 4.33 -46.94
CA LEU A 242 12.70 4.72 -47.03
C LEU A 242 12.27 5.12 -48.46
N GLY A 243 13.10 4.81 -49.46
CA GLY A 243 12.80 4.98 -50.88
C GLY A 243 13.50 6.18 -51.54
N LYS A 244 13.63 6.09 -52.87
CA LYS A 244 14.34 7.08 -53.71
C LYS A 244 13.74 8.48 -53.63
N GLY A 245 12.45 8.59 -53.33
CA GLY A 245 11.75 9.88 -53.18
C GLY A 245 12.24 10.66 -51.95
N LEU A 246 12.25 10.00 -50.78
CA LEU A 246 12.74 10.59 -49.52
C LEU A 246 14.22 10.94 -49.62
N HIS A 247 15.05 10.03 -50.13
CA HIS A 247 16.48 10.25 -50.32
C HIS A 247 16.81 11.51 -51.14
N ARG A 248 16.06 11.76 -52.23
CA ARG A 248 16.24 12.97 -53.03
C ARG A 248 15.83 14.23 -52.29
N MET A 249 14.89 14.13 -51.35
CA MET A 249 14.45 15.27 -50.54
C MET A 249 15.41 15.56 -49.38
N THR A 250 16.01 14.56 -48.75
CA THR A 250 17.03 14.76 -47.71
C THR A 250 18.28 15.44 -48.27
N ILE A 251 18.74 15.05 -49.47
CA ILE A 251 19.86 15.74 -50.17
C ILE A 251 19.50 17.21 -50.45
N LYS A 252 18.21 17.50 -50.72
CA LYS A 252 17.77 18.88 -50.91
C LYS A 252 17.84 19.67 -49.61
N VAL A 253 17.39 19.10 -48.48
CA VAL A 253 17.47 19.73 -47.14
C VAL A 253 18.91 20.15 -46.84
N GLU A 254 19.88 19.26 -47.03
CA GLU A 254 21.32 19.53 -46.82
C GLU A 254 21.85 20.67 -47.71
N SER A 255 21.26 20.87 -48.90
CA SER A 255 21.66 21.92 -49.83
C SER A 255 21.01 23.29 -49.59
N VAL A 256 20.05 23.39 -48.65
CA VAL A 256 19.34 24.65 -48.37
C VAL A 256 19.99 25.37 -47.19
N SER A 257 20.55 26.54 -47.47
CA SER A 257 20.99 27.51 -46.48
C SER A 257 20.12 28.76 -46.53
N MET A 258 19.65 29.25 -45.39
CA MET A 258 18.92 30.49 -45.22
C MET A 258 19.85 31.63 -44.82
N ARG A 259 19.52 32.87 -45.17
CA ARG A 259 20.29 34.04 -44.73
C ARG A 259 19.86 34.45 -43.32
N LEU A 260 20.80 34.60 -42.39
CA LEU A 260 20.49 35.16 -41.07
C LEU A 260 20.17 36.66 -41.16
N ARG A 261 19.21 37.12 -40.37
CA ARG A 261 18.90 38.55 -40.24
C ARG A 261 20.01 39.24 -39.42
N ARG A 262 20.83 40.05 -40.08
CA ARG A 262 22.15 40.59 -39.62
C ARG A 262 22.20 41.28 -38.24
N ASP A 263 21.08 41.81 -37.73
CA ASP A 263 21.04 42.53 -36.43
C ASP A 263 20.51 41.70 -35.24
N THR A 264 20.33 40.38 -35.40
CA THR A 264 19.61 39.57 -34.41
C THR A 264 20.48 38.89 -33.34
N LYS A 265 21.83 38.95 -33.42
CA LYS A 265 22.70 38.20 -32.49
C LYS A 265 22.48 38.54 -31.01
N ARG A 266 22.30 39.83 -30.67
CA ARG A 266 21.99 40.26 -29.29
C ARG A 266 20.59 39.82 -28.84
N TRP A 267 19.62 39.91 -29.75
CA TRP A 267 18.26 39.45 -29.51
C TRP A 267 18.18 37.94 -29.31
N TRP A 268 19.00 37.17 -30.03
CA TRP A 268 19.06 35.71 -29.91
C TRP A 268 19.52 35.27 -28.52
N ILE A 269 20.61 35.86 -28.01
CA ILE A 269 21.11 35.56 -26.66
C ILE A 269 20.07 35.93 -25.61
N ALA A 270 19.44 37.11 -25.75
CA ALA A 270 18.37 37.54 -24.84
C ALA A 270 17.17 36.57 -24.88
N LEU A 271 16.79 36.08 -26.06
CA LEU A 271 15.68 35.17 -26.24
C LEU A 271 15.95 33.79 -25.64
N ILE A 272 17.13 33.22 -25.87
CA ILE A 272 17.57 31.98 -25.20
C ILE A 272 17.50 32.15 -23.68
N THR A 273 18.01 33.27 -23.17
CA THR A 273 18.02 33.54 -21.73
C THR A 273 16.60 33.62 -21.17
N ILE A 274 15.71 34.35 -21.86
CA ILE A 274 14.30 34.46 -21.47
C ILE A 274 13.64 33.08 -21.49
N PHE A 275 13.88 32.29 -22.54
CA PHE A 275 13.28 30.96 -22.67
C PHE A 275 13.76 29.98 -21.60
N LEU A 276 15.08 29.95 -21.35
CA LEU A 276 15.66 29.18 -20.25
C LEU A 276 15.05 29.59 -18.92
N CYS A 277 14.90 30.89 -18.66
CA CYS A 277 14.21 31.36 -17.46
C CYS A 277 12.73 30.90 -17.43
N LEU A 278 12.01 30.97 -18.56
CA LEU A 278 10.60 30.58 -18.65
C LEU A 278 10.35 29.08 -18.48
N THR A 279 11.36 28.23 -18.70
CA THR A 279 11.24 26.77 -18.53
C THR A 279 11.86 26.29 -17.23
N PHE A 280 13.09 26.70 -16.95
CA PHE A 280 13.84 26.27 -15.77
C PHE A 280 13.26 26.84 -14.47
N VAL A 281 12.85 28.12 -14.43
CA VAL A 281 12.34 28.72 -13.19
C VAL A 281 11.04 28.05 -12.74
N PRO A 282 10.04 27.78 -13.61
CA PRO A 282 8.86 27.02 -13.21
C PRO A 282 9.17 25.59 -12.75
N MET A 283 10.03 24.85 -13.47
CA MET A 283 10.43 23.49 -13.06
C MET A 283 11.11 23.49 -11.70
N LEU A 284 12.05 24.40 -11.47
CA LEU A 284 12.75 24.52 -10.19
C LEU A 284 11.81 24.97 -9.07
N SER A 285 10.88 25.89 -9.34
CA SER A 285 9.89 26.37 -8.37
C SER A 285 8.93 25.26 -7.96
N PHE A 286 8.45 24.48 -8.94
CA PHE A 286 7.58 23.35 -8.68
C PHE A 286 8.32 22.26 -7.89
N TRP A 287 9.52 21.89 -8.33
CA TRP A 287 10.36 20.96 -7.58
C TRP A 287 10.62 21.46 -6.16
N ALA A 288 10.91 22.74 -5.96
CA ALA A 288 11.13 23.30 -4.62
C ALA A 288 9.87 23.22 -3.74
N ASN A 289 8.69 23.47 -4.31
CA ASN A 289 7.41 23.28 -3.61
C ASN A 289 7.20 21.82 -3.19
N LEU A 290 7.50 20.87 -4.08
CA LEU A 290 7.47 19.44 -3.73
C LEU A 290 8.45 19.11 -2.59
N ARG A 291 9.67 19.66 -2.61
CA ARG A 291 10.64 19.45 -1.53
C ARG A 291 10.16 20.02 -0.20
N ILE A 292 9.50 21.19 -0.22
CA ILE A 292 8.89 21.77 0.98
C ILE A 292 7.80 20.83 1.52
N GLY A 293 6.93 20.30 0.65
CA GLY A 293 5.91 19.32 1.04
C GLY A 293 6.50 18.03 1.63
N GLN A 294 7.56 17.48 1.02
CA GLN A 294 8.25 16.28 1.53
C GLN A 294 8.92 16.55 2.88
N ALA A 295 9.62 17.68 3.03
CA ALA A 295 10.26 18.05 4.30
C ALA A 295 9.23 18.22 5.43
N ASN A 296 8.07 18.81 5.10
CA ASN A 296 6.99 18.98 6.05
C ASN A 296 6.29 17.67 6.42
N GLY A 297 6.41 16.62 5.59
CA GLY A 297 5.75 15.33 5.80
C GLY A 297 4.36 15.25 5.15
N PHE A 298 3.97 16.22 4.33
CA PHE A 298 2.65 16.28 3.70
C PHE A 298 2.36 15.03 2.84
N TYR A 299 3.31 14.63 2.00
CA TYR A 299 3.15 13.43 1.16
C TYR A 299 3.19 12.13 1.95
N LEU A 300 3.85 12.13 3.12
CA LEU A 300 3.86 11.00 4.02
C LEU A 300 2.45 10.82 4.62
N GLU A 301 1.86 11.90 5.16
CA GLU A 301 0.51 11.88 5.74
C GLU A 301 -0.56 11.33 4.78
N GLN A 302 -0.45 11.65 3.49
CA GLN A 302 -1.41 11.19 2.48
C GLN A 302 -1.18 9.76 1.99
N LYS A 303 0.06 9.25 2.06
CA LYS A 303 0.39 7.87 1.65
C LYS A 303 0.18 6.87 2.77
N LEU A 304 0.31 7.31 4.01
CA LEU A 304 0.19 6.44 5.16
C LEU A 304 -1.25 6.03 5.41
N SER A 305 -1.42 4.76 5.76
CA SER A 305 -2.66 4.29 6.35
C SER A 305 -2.80 4.88 7.76
N PRO A 306 -3.91 5.58 8.05
CA PRO A 306 -4.12 6.17 9.37
C PRO A 306 -4.27 5.10 10.46
N THR A 307 -4.79 3.93 10.09
CA THR A 307 -4.98 2.77 10.97
C THR A 307 -4.39 1.50 10.34
N LEU A 308 -3.67 0.73 11.15
CA LEU A 308 -3.09 -0.58 10.81
C LEU A 308 -3.66 -1.65 11.73
N ALA A 309 -4.02 -2.80 11.21
CA ALA A 309 -4.29 -3.99 12.03
C ALA A 309 -3.00 -4.80 12.17
N VAL A 310 -2.59 -5.04 13.40
CA VAL A 310 -1.36 -5.76 13.76
C VAL A 310 -1.73 -7.04 14.48
N TRP A 311 -1.04 -8.13 14.16
CA TRP A 311 -1.25 -9.43 14.77
C TRP A 311 0.05 -10.11 15.18
N PHE A 312 0.23 -10.33 16.48
CA PHE A 312 1.38 -11.03 17.09
C PHE A 312 1.04 -12.48 17.41
N GLN A 313 2.00 -13.40 17.27
CA GLN A 313 1.83 -14.79 17.76
C GLN A 313 1.71 -14.86 19.30
N ASP A 314 1.23 -16.01 19.82
CA ASP A 314 1.09 -16.31 21.26
C ASP A 314 2.47 -16.55 21.92
N GLU A 315 3.37 -15.60 21.78
CA GLU A 315 4.67 -15.60 22.45
C GLU A 315 4.53 -14.93 23.82
N THR A 316 5.26 -15.45 24.81
CA THR A 316 5.22 -14.93 26.19
C THR A 316 6.60 -14.54 26.68
N LEU A 317 6.69 -13.40 27.36
CA LEU A 317 7.87 -12.90 28.05
C LEU A 317 7.61 -12.88 29.55
N ILE A 318 8.40 -13.60 30.34
CA ILE A 318 8.40 -13.47 31.79
C ILE A 318 9.38 -12.37 32.17
N LEU A 319 8.88 -11.28 32.74
CA LEU A 319 9.72 -10.20 33.23
C LEU A 319 10.42 -10.63 34.53
N PRO A 320 11.73 -10.36 34.70
CA PRO A 320 12.46 -10.80 35.88
C PRO A 320 11.93 -10.13 37.16
N ASP A 321 11.79 -10.88 38.26
CA ASP A 321 11.30 -10.38 39.57
C ASP A 321 12.09 -9.18 40.13
N SER A 322 13.33 -8.98 39.67
CA SER A 322 14.29 -8.02 40.26
C SER A 322 14.32 -6.66 39.58
N THR A 323 13.48 -6.42 38.58
CA THR A 323 13.58 -5.18 37.80
C THR A 323 12.90 -4.03 38.52
N GLU A 324 13.68 -2.98 38.82
CA GLU A 324 13.23 -1.64 39.20
C GLU A 324 12.45 -0.97 38.05
N PHE A 325 11.48 -1.64 37.43
CA PHE A 325 10.54 -1.00 36.51
C PHE A 325 9.63 -0.13 37.36
N GLN A 326 10.07 1.10 37.58
CA GLN A 326 9.20 2.13 38.10
C GLN A 326 8.27 2.54 36.96
N PHE A 327 7.03 2.05 37.01
CA PHE A 327 5.91 2.59 36.22
C PHE A 327 5.52 4.00 36.69
N GLU A 328 6.52 4.84 37.01
CA GLU A 328 6.38 6.22 37.46
C GLU A 328 5.65 7.03 36.36
N GLY A 329 4.54 7.65 36.73
CA GLY A 329 3.68 8.39 35.81
C GLY A 329 2.50 7.60 35.25
N SER A 330 2.50 6.27 35.35
CA SER A 330 1.26 5.52 35.20
C SER A 330 0.39 5.77 36.45
N GLN A 331 -0.91 5.99 36.28
CA GLN A 331 -1.82 6.18 37.42
C GLN A 331 -2.03 4.90 38.26
N ARG A 332 -1.29 3.81 37.99
CA ARG A 332 -1.60 2.47 38.47
C ARG A 332 -0.35 1.84 39.09
N GLY A 333 -0.24 1.93 40.42
CA GLY A 333 0.84 1.32 41.17
C GLY A 333 0.74 -0.20 41.17
N MET A 334 1.54 -0.89 40.36
CA MET A 334 1.74 -2.33 40.50
C MET A 334 2.69 -2.58 41.68
N THR A 335 2.25 -3.37 42.66
CA THR A 335 3.06 -3.80 43.83
C THR A 335 3.26 -5.31 43.86
N SER A 336 3.01 -6.01 42.75
CA SER A 336 3.16 -7.45 42.65
C SER A 336 4.63 -7.87 42.87
N GLN A 337 4.85 -8.85 43.74
CA GLN A 337 6.14 -9.50 43.96
C GLN A 337 6.38 -10.70 43.04
N GLN A 338 5.45 -10.98 42.11
CA GLN A 338 5.54 -12.10 41.16
C GLN A 338 5.85 -11.57 39.77
N GLY A 339 6.80 -12.18 39.07
CA GLY A 339 7.23 -11.81 37.72
C GLY A 339 6.04 -11.64 36.77
N ILE A 340 6.00 -10.48 36.11
CA ILE A 340 4.92 -10.11 35.20
C ILE A 340 5.05 -10.95 33.92
N LEU A 341 3.99 -11.70 33.56
CA LEU A 341 3.90 -12.46 32.31
C LEU A 341 3.30 -11.59 31.21
N LEU A 342 4.12 -11.17 30.25
CA LEU A 342 3.70 -10.43 29.07
C LEU A 342 3.34 -11.41 27.96
N ASN A 343 2.13 -11.34 27.40
CA ASN A 343 1.75 -12.09 26.20
C ASN A 343 1.64 -11.14 24.99
N TYR A 344 2.45 -11.37 23.96
CA TYR A 344 2.50 -10.51 22.78
C TYR A 344 1.21 -10.50 21.97
N ALA A 345 0.47 -11.60 21.97
CA ALA A 345 -0.80 -11.70 21.26
C ALA A 345 -1.83 -10.67 21.73
N TYR A 346 -1.71 -10.20 22.98
CA TYR A 346 -2.62 -9.21 23.55
C TYR A 346 -2.41 -7.79 23.00
N PHE A 347 -1.28 -7.53 22.32
CA PHE A 347 -1.05 -6.29 21.56
C PHE A 347 -1.46 -6.43 20.10
N SER A 348 -2.20 -7.50 19.76
CA SER A 348 -2.84 -7.62 18.45
C SER A 348 -4.10 -6.76 18.44
N GLY A 349 -4.24 -5.92 17.43
CA GLY A 349 -5.35 -4.98 17.34
C GLY A 349 -5.08 -3.90 16.31
N SER A 350 -5.91 -2.86 16.33
CA SER A 350 -5.73 -1.69 15.49
C SER A 350 -4.68 -0.75 16.11
N TYR A 351 -3.88 -0.12 15.28
CA TYR A 351 -2.85 0.84 15.63
C TYR A 351 -3.06 2.10 14.81
N ASP A 352 -3.17 3.23 15.48
CA ASP A 352 -3.35 4.52 14.86
C ASP A 352 -2.05 5.28 14.74
N VAL A 353 -1.91 5.98 13.62
CA VAL A 353 -0.80 6.89 13.43
C VAL A 353 -0.94 8.09 14.38
N SER A 354 0.18 8.46 15.00
CA SER A 354 0.22 9.54 15.98
C SER A 354 0.25 10.92 15.32
N TYR A 355 -0.54 11.85 15.83
CA TYR A 355 -0.48 13.27 15.47
C TYR A 355 -0.17 14.11 16.72
N LYS A 356 0.61 15.17 16.54
CA LYS A 356 0.87 16.18 17.58
C LYS A 356 -0.34 17.09 17.77
N ASP A 357 -0.38 17.84 18.87
CA ASP A 357 -1.46 18.79 19.18
C ASP A 357 -1.73 19.84 18.09
N ASN A 358 -0.74 20.11 17.22
CA ASN A 358 -0.87 21.03 16.09
C ASN A 358 -1.40 20.37 14.81
N GLY A 359 -1.83 19.11 14.88
CA GLY A 359 -2.32 18.31 13.75
C GLY A 359 -1.23 17.76 12.82
N LEU A 360 0.05 18.06 13.07
CA LEU A 360 1.14 17.48 12.28
C LEU A 360 1.42 16.04 12.71
N LEU A 361 1.75 15.19 11.74
CA LEU A 361 2.20 13.83 11.99
C LEU A 361 3.34 13.79 13.01
N ASP A 362 3.15 13.00 14.07
CA ASP A 362 4.19 12.73 15.03
C ASP A 362 5.19 11.72 14.45
N ARG A 363 6.46 12.10 14.51
CA ARG A 363 7.53 11.45 13.77
C ARG A 363 8.72 11.19 14.66
N HIS A 364 9.21 9.96 14.63
CA HIS A 364 10.52 9.58 15.14
C HIS A 364 11.42 9.27 13.95
N GLU A 365 12.59 9.93 13.86
CA GLU A 365 13.53 9.73 12.75
C GLU A 365 12.88 9.87 11.36
N ARG A 366 12.03 10.89 11.21
CA ARG A 366 11.25 11.22 9.99
C ARG A 366 10.22 10.18 9.56
N ARG A 367 9.94 9.18 10.38
CA ARG A 367 8.95 8.13 10.12
C ARG A 367 7.79 8.22 11.11
N PRO A 368 6.57 7.78 10.72
CA PRO A 368 5.43 7.83 11.61
C PRO A 368 5.64 6.96 12.85
N ILE A 369 5.03 7.37 13.95
CA ILE A 369 4.85 6.54 15.14
C ILE A 369 3.43 6.01 15.13
N TYR A 370 3.25 4.72 15.34
CA TYR A 370 1.94 4.11 15.51
C TYR A 370 1.75 3.74 16.97
N TYR A 371 0.63 4.16 17.54
CA TYR A 371 0.21 3.74 18.87
C TYR A 371 -0.97 2.80 18.74
N GLU A 372 -1.06 1.86 19.66
CA GLU A 372 -2.23 1.02 19.80
C GLU A 372 -3.51 1.86 19.94
N ALA A 373 -4.52 1.53 19.15
CA ALA A 373 -5.80 2.21 19.14
C ALA A 373 -6.64 1.69 20.31
N THR A 374 -6.93 2.56 21.28
CA THR A 374 -7.90 2.25 22.32
C THR A 374 -9.31 2.34 21.75
N SER A 375 -10.19 1.40 22.11
CA SER A 375 -11.57 1.31 21.62
C SER A 375 -12.44 2.54 21.89
N ALA A 376 -12.00 3.47 22.74
CA ALA A 376 -12.64 4.78 22.92
C ALA A 376 -12.14 5.77 21.86
N ALA A 377 -12.95 6.00 20.83
CA ALA A 377 -12.71 6.99 19.76
C ALA A 377 -12.43 8.43 20.26
N ALA A 378 -12.62 8.71 21.56
CA ALA A 378 -12.42 10.01 22.16
C ALA A 378 -10.98 10.29 22.63
N THR A 379 -10.06 9.31 22.62
CA THR A 379 -8.71 9.51 23.20
C THR A 379 -7.58 8.82 22.44
N ALA A 380 -7.44 9.05 21.13
CA ALA A 380 -6.19 8.71 20.42
C ALA A 380 -4.93 9.30 21.11
N THR A 381 -5.10 10.41 21.85
CA THR A 381 -4.05 11.03 22.68
C THR A 381 -3.76 10.30 23.99
N GLN A 382 -4.61 9.38 24.45
CA GLN A 382 -4.38 8.65 25.70
C GLN A 382 -3.19 7.72 25.57
N CYS A 383 -3.08 6.91 24.50
CA CYS A 383 -1.90 6.07 24.32
C CYS A 383 -0.61 6.85 24.03
N GLN A 384 -0.71 8.10 23.55
CA GLN A 384 0.46 8.99 23.45
C GLN A 384 1.01 9.41 24.81
N THR A 385 0.17 9.45 25.86
CA THR A 385 0.58 9.82 27.22
C THR A 385 0.74 8.63 28.16
N ASP A 386 0.04 7.53 27.89
CA ASP A 386 0.16 6.28 28.65
C ASP A 386 1.42 5.52 28.23
N PRO A 387 2.38 5.31 29.14
CA PRO A 387 3.60 4.59 28.81
C PRO A 387 3.37 3.08 28.63
N THR A 388 2.18 2.55 28.93
CA THR A 388 1.88 1.11 28.88
C THR A 388 1.27 0.64 27.55
N CYS A 389 0.89 1.55 26.65
CA CYS A 389 0.39 1.17 25.32
C CYS A 389 1.50 0.61 24.43
N GLY A 390 1.14 -0.34 23.57
CA GLY A 390 2.01 -0.78 22.49
C GLY A 390 2.28 0.35 21.50
N MET A 391 3.53 0.46 21.03
CA MET A 391 3.87 1.40 19.98
C MET A 391 4.85 0.80 18.98
N PHE A 392 4.68 1.17 17.71
CA PHE A 392 5.65 0.94 16.66
C PHE A 392 6.34 2.23 16.26
N TYR A 393 7.66 2.18 16.16
CA TYR A 393 8.46 3.27 15.65
C TYR A 393 9.68 2.74 14.91
N TYR A 394 10.34 3.59 14.15
CA TYR A 394 11.54 3.20 13.41
C TYR A 394 12.81 3.55 14.18
N CYS A 395 13.72 2.58 14.32
CA CYS A 395 15.01 2.74 14.97
C CYS A 395 16.12 2.89 13.92
N SER A 396 16.70 4.09 13.81
CA SER A 396 17.71 4.45 12.82
C SER A 396 19.02 3.67 12.99
N GLU A 397 19.45 3.39 14.24
CA GLU A 397 20.67 2.63 14.53
C GLU A 397 20.61 1.18 14.03
N LEU A 398 19.42 0.57 14.12
CA LEU A 398 19.19 -0.82 13.70
C LEU A 398 18.68 -0.92 12.25
N GLU A 399 18.32 0.20 11.62
CA GLU A 399 17.65 0.27 10.33
C GLU A 399 16.40 -0.63 10.27
N ALA A 400 15.59 -0.64 11.33
CA ALA A 400 14.45 -1.55 11.46
C ALA A 400 13.26 -0.90 12.20
N TRP A 401 12.07 -1.39 11.91
CA TRP A 401 10.87 -1.10 12.70
C TRP A 401 10.91 -1.89 14.00
N VAL A 402 10.54 -1.24 15.09
CA VAL A 402 10.52 -1.84 16.41
C VAL A 402 9.17 -1.65 17.07
N PHE A 403 8.71 -2.68 17.75
CA PHE A 403 7.59 -2.65 18.68
C PHE A 403 8.15 -2.46 20.09
N THR A 404 7.60 -1.55 20.87
CA THR A 404 8.00 -1.34 22.27
C THR A 404 6.82 -0.93 23.15
N ILE A 405 7.05 -0.93 24.45
CA ILE A 405 6.16 -0.41 25.48
C ILE A 405 7.00 0.51 26.35
N ARG A 406 6.70 1.81 26.35
CA ARG A 406 7.58 2.85 26.93
C ARG A 406 7.86 2.62 28.42
N ALA A 407 6.88 2.07 29.15
CA ALA A 407 7.01 1.77 30.57
C ALA A 407 8.02 0.65 30.85
N LEU A 408 8.22 -0.26 29.91
CA LEU A 408 9.21 -1.34 30.04
C LEU A 408 10.61 -0.91 29.61
N GLY A 409 10.73 -0.02 28.62
CA GLY A 409 11.98 0.14 27.87
C GLY A 409 12.44 -1.21 27.28
N THR A 410 13.73 -1.38 26.94
CA THR A 410 14.24 -2.76 26.96
C THR A 410 14.46 -3.17 28.40
N ALA A 411 14.12 -4.43 28.70
CA ALA A 411 14.51 -5.08 29.94
C ALA A 411 16.03 -5.14 30.16
N ARG A 412 16.85 -4.71 29.18
CA ARG A 412 18.30 -4.57 29.28
C ARG A 412 18.80 -3.34 28.51
N LYS A 413 19.10 -2.26 29.22
CA LYS A 413 19.81 -1.05 28.71
C LYS A 413 21.09 -1.31 27.90
N GLN A 414 21.66 -2.52 27.96
CA GLN A 414 22.84 -2.92 27.18
C GLN A 414 22.51 -3.36 25.74
N LEU A 415 21.25 -3.68 25.44
CA LEU A 415 20.75 -4.02 24.10
C LEU A 415 20.05 -2.83 23.42
N ASP A 416 19.94 -1.69 24.10
CA ASP A 416 19.31 -0.46 23.61
C ASP A 416 20.23 0.30 22.66
N GLN A 417 20.07 0.04 21.37
CA GLN A 417 20.47 0.96 20.30
C GLN A 417 19.31 1.90 19.89
N CYS A 418 18.16 1.80 20.57
CA CYS A 418 16.97 2.57 20.22
C CYS A 418 16.51 3.41 21.41
N GLU A 419 15.95 4.61 21.16
CA GLU A 419 15.59 5.59 22.20
C GLU A 419 14.69 5.02 23.32
N TRP A 420 13.68 4.22 22.94
CA TRP A 420 12.70 3.61 23.84
C TRP A 420 12.84 2.09 23.95
N GLY A 421 13.95 1.55 23.47
CA GLY A 421 14.16 0.11 23.38
C GLY A 421 13.21 -0.61 22.44
N TRP A 422 13.28 -1.95 22.43
CA TRP A 422 12.43 -2.79 21.59
C TRP A 422 12.08 -4.10 22.31
N LEU A 423 10.85 -4.55 22.07
CA LEU A 423 10.32 -5.85 22.48
C LEU A 423 10.15 -6.77 21.28
N ALA A 424 9.88 -6.21 20.09
CA ALA A 424 10.05 -6.90 18.82
C ALA A 424 10.75 -5.98 17.81
N ILE A 425 11.50 -6.55 16.88
CA ILE A 425 12.23 -5.84 15.84
C ILE A 425 12.08 -6.54 14.50
N SER A 426 11.79 -5.77 13.45
CA SER A 426 11.70 -6.26 12.09
C SER A 426 13.07 -6.67 11.54
N GLN A 427 13.07 -7.25 10.34
CA GLN A 427 14.29 -7.28 9.53
C GLN A 427 14.74 -5.85 9.20
N GLN A 428 16.01 -5.69 8.83
CA GLN A 428 16.52 -4.41 8.35
C GLN A 428 15.76 -3.99 7.10
N THR A 429 15.23 -2.78 7.09
CA THR A 429 14.37 -2.30 6.01
C THR A 429 14.46 -0.79 5.86
N LYS A 430 14.40 -0.33 4.62
CA LYS A 430 14.28 1.10 4.28
C LYS A 430 12.83 1.52 4.06
N GLU A 431 11.88 0.58 4.11
CA GLU A 431 10.47 0.84 3.86
C GLU A 431 9.90 1.83 4.87
N PHE A 432 9.32 2.91 4.35
CA PHE A 432 8.72 3.99 5.14
C PHE A 432 7.39 3.63 5.78
N ASP A 433 6.70 2.66 5.19
CA ASP A 433 5.39 2.24 5.62
C ASP A 433 5.53 0.91 6.36
N LEU A 434 5.01 0.86 7.59
CA LEU A 434 5.08 -0.34 8.43
C LEU A 434 4.36 -1.53 7.77
N GLU A 435 3.32 -1.28 6.96
CA GLU A 435 2.59 -2.31 6.20
C GLU A 435 3.43 -3.03 5.12
N ARG A 436 4.51 -2.41 4.63
CA ARG A 436 5.39 -3.03 3.62
C ARG A 436 6.45 -3.93 4.24
N VAL A 437 6.57 -3.91 5.57
CA VAL A 437 7.50 -4.77 6.29
C VAL A 437 7.02 -6.22 6.20
N PRO A 438 7.87 -7.16 5.75
CA PRO A 438 7.48 -8.55 5.67
C PRO A 438 6.97 -9.09 7.01
N ALA A 439 5.90 -9.89 6.97
CA ALA A 439 5.32 -10.45 8.18
C ALA A 439 6.26 -11.43 8.91
N ALA A 440 7.20 -12.06 8.20
CA ALA A 440 8.13 -13.04 8.75
C ALA A 440 9.50 -12.43 9.14
N GLY A 441 10.20 -13.09 10.06
CA GLY A 441 11.57 -12.72 10.46
C GLY A 441 11.64 -11.55 11.44
N TRP A 442 10.54 -11.29 12.15
CA TRP A 442 10.56 -10.42 13.32
C TRP A 442 11.28 -11.13 14.45
N LYS A 443 12.19 -10.44 15.14
CA LYS A 443 12.84 -10.96 16.34
C LYS A 443 12.12 -10.41 17.55
N ILE A 444 11.73 -11.27 18.47
CA ILE A 444 10.95 -10.92 19.64
C ILE A 444 11.71 -11.33 20.90
N TYR A 445 11.58 -10.55 21.97
CA TYR A 445 12.26 -10.81 23.23
C TYR A 445 11.34 -11.56 24.20
N THR A 446 11.55 -12.86 24.35
CA THR A 446 10.79 -13.74 25.29
C THR A 446 11.59 -14.06 26.56
N GLY A 447 12.67 -13.33 26.80
CA GLY A 447 13.74 -13.65 27.76
C GLY A 447 15.00 -14.12 27.04
N ASP A 448 14.80 -14.78 25.89
CA ASP A 448 15.76 -14.97 24.81
C ASP A 448 15.23 -14.31 23.53
N ILE A 449 16.08 -14.15 22.51
CA ILE A 449 15.65 -13.62 21.21
C ILE A 449 15.15 -14.79 20.36
N SER A 450 13.85 -14.83 20.08
CA SER A 450 13.24 -15.79 19.15
C SER A 450 12.79 -15.08 17.86
N GLU A 451 12.67 -15.82 16.75
CA GLU A 451 12.07 -15.32 15.52
C GLU A 451 10.57 -15.68 15.48
N THR A 452 9.74 -14.73 15.06
CA THR A 452 8.29 -14.88 14.96
C THR A 452 7.75 -14.17 13.72
N ALA A 453 6.43 -14.25 13.54
CA ALA A 453 5.71 -13.51 12.53
C ALA A 453 4.81 -12.43 13.17
N VAL A 454 4.89 -11.21 12.66
CA VAL A 454 3.98 -10.11 12.99
C VAL A 454 3.27 -9.72 11.71
N VAL A 455 1.97 -10.04 11.63
CA VAL A 455 1.18 -9.73 10.43
C VAL A 455 0.66 -8.31 10.59
N ILE A 456 1.02 -7.44 9.64
CA ILE A 456 0.58 -6.04 9.63
C ILE A 456 -0.20 -5.84 8.35
N THR A 457 -1.46 -5.44 8.48
CA THR A 457 -2.38 -5.21 7.37
C THR A 457 -3.01 -3.84 7.49
N ARG A 458 -3.32 -3.25 6.35
CA ARG A 458 -4.07 -2.00 6.30
C ARG A 458 -5.51 -2.20 6.81
N ASP A 459 -5.90 -1.41 7.80
CA ASP A 459 -7.24 -1.44 8.42
C ASP A 459 -7.97 -0.11 8.18
N ASN A 460 -7.72 0.51 7.02
CA ASN A 460 -8.50 1.64 6.56
C ASN A 460 -9.48 1.22 5.45
N CYS A 461 -10.41 2.10 5.15
CA CYS A 461 -11.23 2.05 3.94
C CYS A 461 -10.98 3.30 3.09
N ASP A 462 -11.07 3.17 1.78
CA ASP A 462 -11.02 4.28 0.82
C ASP A 462 -12.40 4.56 0.20
N ILE A 463 -13.25 3.53 0.11
CA ILE A 463 -14.60 3.59 -0.46
C ILE A 463 -15.60 2.74 0.36
N ASP A 464 -16.88 3.10 0.33
CA ASP A 464 -17.96 2.39 1.05
C ASP A 464 -18.04 0.89 0.73
N ALA A 465 -17.59 0.49 -0.47
CA ALA A 465 -17.58 -0.91 -0.88
C ALA A 465 -16.62 -1.78 -0.05
N GLU A 466 -15.57 -1.18 0.53
CA GLU A 466 -14.63 -1.88 1.42
C GLU A 466 -15.23 -2.16 2.80
N CYS A 467 -16.28 -1.41 3.17
CA CYS A 467 -17.10 -1.64 4.36
C CYS A 467 -18.21 -2.68 4.10
N SER A 468 -17.90 -3.70 3.30
CA SER A 468 -18.79 -4.81 2.92
C SER A 468 -20.15 -4.38 2.35
N LEU A 469 -20.29 -3.14 1.86
CA LEU A 469 -21.55 -2.50 1.47
C LEU A 469 -22.58 -2.38 2.62
N ASN A 470 -22.14 -2.57 3.86
CA ASN A 470 -22.96 -2.52 5.07
C ASN A 470 -22.54 -1.39 6.00
N GLY A 471 -21.84 -0.40 5.48
CA GLY A 471 -21.44 0.81 6.19
C GLY A 471 -21.01 1.88 5.20
N ALA A 472 -20.60 3.02 5.74
CA ALA A 472 -19.97 4.10 5.01
C ALA A 472 -18.52 4.24 5.47
N CYS A 473 -17.62 4.51 4.53
CA CYS A 473 -16.24 4.83 4.86
C CYS A 473 -16.15 6.29 5.31
N VAL A 474 -15.85 6.51 6.60
CA VAL A 474 -15.75 7.83 7.21
C VAL A 474 -14.37 7.97 7.82
N ASP A 475 -13.58 8.93 7.33
CA ASP A 475 -12.21 9.21 7.79
C ASP A 475 -11.30 7.98 7.80
N GLY A 476 -11.43 7.14 6.77
CA GLY A 476 -10.65 5.92 6.65
C GLY A 476 -11.14 4.76 7.53
N ARG A 477 -12.26 4.89 8.24
CA ARG A 477 -12.86 3.82 9.06
C ARG A 477 -14.28 3.50 8.63
N CYS A 478 -14.66 2.23 8.73
CA CYS A 478 -16.01 1.81 8.40
C CYS A 478 -16.99 2.16 9.53
N SER A 479 -17.93 3.06 9.24
CA SER A 479 -19.08 3.35 10.07
C SER A 479 -20.22 2.42 9.66
N CYS A 480 -20.45 1.36 10.45
CA CYS A 480 -21.40 0.30 10.10
C CYS A 480 -22.86 0.73 10.23
N ASN A 481 -23.68 0.27 9.29
CA ASN A 481 -25.13 0.41 9.33
C ASN A 481 -25.71 -0.38 10.52
N GLU A 482 -26.92 -0.03 10.93
CA GLU A 482 -27.63 -0.73 12.01
C GLU A 482 -27.69 -2.25 11.76
N GLY A 483 -27.31 -3.04 12.78
CA GLY A 483 -27.24 -4.50 12.71
C GLY A 483 -25.98 -5.07 12.05
N TRP A 484 -25.01 -4.24 11.68
CA TRP A 484 -23.71 -4.65 11.14
C TRP A 484 -22.57 -4.17 12.00
N GLN A 485 -21.54 -5.00 12.10
CA GLN A 485 -20.35 -4.78 12.93
C GLN A 485 -19.12 -5.44 12.29
N GLY A 486 -17.97 -5.33 12.96
CA GLY A 486 -16.67 -5.68 12.40
C GLY A 486 -15.92 -4.44 11.92
N THR A 487 -14.62 -4.57 11.70
CA THR A 487 -13.79 -3.43 11.24
C THR A 487 -14.13 -3.01 9.82
N ARG A 488 -14.76 -3.90 9.04
CA ARG A 488 -15.23 -3.67 7.67
C ARG A 488 -16.73 -3.94 7.51
N CYS A 489 -17.50 -3.86 8.60
CA CYS A 489 -18.94 -4.12 8.61
C CYS A 489 -19.35 -5.45 7.97
N GLU A 490 -18.46 -6.44 8.05
CA GLU A 490 -18.60 -7.76 7.45
C GLU A 490 -19.50 -8.69 8.28
N VAL A 491 -19.72 -8.35 9.55
CA VAL A 491 -20.43 -9.20 10.51
C VAL A 491 -21.86 -8.68 10.66
N LYS A 492 -22.81 -9.41 10.06
CA LYS A 492 -24.24 -9.20 10.31
C LYS A 492 -24.53 -9.67 11.74
N THR A 493 -24.66 -8.74 12.66
CA THR A 493 -24.80 -9.09 14.07
C THR A 493 -25.96 -8.32 14.69
N THR A 494 -27.03 -9.03 15.00
CA THR A 494 -27.73 -8.77 16.26
C THR A 494 -26.74 -9.13 17.36
N ILE A 495 -26.15 -8.13 18.02
CA ILE A 495 -25.35 -8.38 19.23
C ILE A 495 -26.21 -9.23 20.13
N CYS A 496 -25.69 -10.38 20.53
CA CYS A 496 -26.44 -11.24 21.41
C CYS A 496 -26.69 -10.49 22.72
N PRO A 497 -27.92 -10.30 23.19
CA PRO A 497 -28.18 -9.58 24.45
C PRO A 497 -27.74 -10.41 25.66
N ALA A 498 -27.71 -11.74 25.53
CA ALA A 498 -27.29 -12.66 26.57
C ALA A 498 -26.66 -13.93 25.99
N MET A 499 -25.46 -14.28 26.44
CA MET A 499 -24.79 -15.52 26.07
C MET A 499 -24.81 -16.54 27.20
N GLN A 500 -24.83 -17.82 26.88
CA GLN A 500 -24.82 -18.88 27.87
C GLN A 500 -23.73 -19.89 27.54
N TRP A 501 -22.92 -20.22 28.54
CA TRP A 501 -21.99 -21.33 28.39
C TRP A 501 -22.76 -22.64 28.44
N ILE A 502 -22.47 -23.50 27.48
CA ILE A 502 -23.12 -24.79 27.30
C ILE A 502 -22.04 -25.85 27.12
N ASN A 503 -22.10 -26.85 27.99
CA ASN A 503 -21.42 -28.11 27.75
C ASN A 503 -22.47 -29.13 27.32
N TYR A 504 -22.33 -29.62 26.09
CA TYR A 504 -23.23 -30.61 25.53
C TYR A 504 -23.01 -32.01 26.13
N GLY A 505 -21.83 -32.28 26.68
CA GLY A 505 -21.44 -33.59 27.21
C GLY A 505 -21.50 -34.70 26.16
N ALA A 506 -21.33 -35.95 26.60
CA ALA A 506 -21.57 -37.15 25.79
C ALA A 506 -23.02 -37.67 25.92
N SER A 507 -23.82 -37.11 26.84
CA SER A 507 -25.20 -37.52 27.10
C SER A 507 -26.09 -36.36 27.59
N SER A 508 -27.42 -36.51 27.56
CA SER A 508 -28.35 -35.45 28.02
C SER A 508 -28.30 -35.21 29.52
N TYR A 509 -27.73 -36.15 30.26
CA TYR A 509 -27.45 -36.00 31.69
C TYR A 509 -26.17 -35.20 31.96
N GLU A 510 -25.29 -35.08 30.97
CA GLU A 510 -24.06 -34.28 31.01
C GLU A 510 -24.26 -32.89 30.38
N TYR A 511 -25.48 -32.58 29.92
CA TYR A 511 -25.84 -31.24 29.47
C TYR A 511 -25.80 -30.30 30.67
N GLU A 512 -24.79 -29.44 30.68
CA GLU A 512 -24.61 -28.43 31.72
C GLU A 512 -24.66 -27.05 31.09
N THR A 513 -25.34 -26.14 31.77
CA THR A 513 -25.33 -24.73 31.40
C THR A 513 -24.95 -23.91 32.60
N MET A 514 -24.07 -22.92 32.40
CA MET A 514 -23.96 -21.84 33.36
C MET A 514 -25.14 -20.89 33.14
N GLY A 515 -25.49 -20.05 34.11
CA GLY A 515 -26.44 -18.96 33.83
C GLY A 515 -25.92 -18.01 32.73
N PRO A 516 -26.78 -17.13 32.21
CA PRO A 516 -26.41 -16.24 31.11
C PRO A 516 -25.45 -15.12 31.56
N LEU A 517 -24.48 -14.79 30.71
CA LEU A 517 -23.73 -13.55 30.70
C LEU A 517 -24.50 -12.52 29.87
N TYR A 518 -24.59 -11.29 30.35
CA TYR A 518 -25.35 -10.21 29.75
C TYR A 518 -24.44 -9.24 29.02
N LEU A 519 -24.93 -8.66 27.93
CA LEU A 519 -24.21 -7.61 27.22
C LEU A 519 -23.94 -6.43 28.16
N ALA A 520 -22.67 -6.03 28.26
CA ALA A 520 -22.28 -4.84 29.00
C ALA A 520 -22.66 -3.61 28.19
N GLU A 521 -23.38 -2.67 28.80
CA GLU A 521 -23.86 -1.45 28.13
C GLU A 521 -23.58 -0.22 29.00
N GLU A 522 -23.15 0.86 28.35
CA GLU A 522 -23.00 2.18 28.95
C GLU A 522 -23.82 3.19 28.14
N ASN A 523 -24.74 3.89 28.80
CA ASN A 523 -25.66 4.84 28.16
C ASN A 523 -26.44 4.25 26.96
N GLY A 524 -26.76 2.95 27.01
CA GLY A 524 -27.48 2.24 25.95
C GLY A 524 -26.62 1.83 24.74
N SER A 525 -25.31 2.05 24.79
CA SER A 525 -24.37 1.53 23.80
C SER A 525 -23.61 0.34 24.37
N PRO A 526 -23.38 -0.73 23.59
CA PRO A 526 -22.59 -1.87 24.03
C PRO A 526 -21.15 -1.43 24.34
N LEU A 527 -20.65 -1.84 25.50
CA LEU A 527 -19.23 -1.74 25.83
C LEU A 527 -18.47 -2.75 24.98
N THR A 528 -17.43 -2.28 24.31
CA THR A 528 -16.60 -3.11 23.43
C THR A 528 -15.15 -3.15 23.89
N ALA A 529 -14.45 -4.27 23.68
CA ALA A 529 -13.01 -4.41 23.79
C ALA A 529 -12.45 -4.88 22.44
N TYR A 530 -11.45 -4.18 21.90
CA TYR A 530 -10.94 -4.41 20.52
C TYR A 530 -12.07 -4.47 19.49
N GLY A 531 -13.02 -3.53 19.63
CA GLY A 531 -14.20 -3.44 18.77
C GLY A 531 -15.25 -4.54 18.97
N ARG A 532 -15.14 -5.45 19.96
CA ARG A 532 -16.08 -6.56 20.17
C ARG A 532 -16.85 -6.46 21.48
N PRO A 533 -18.10 -6.92 21.56
CA PRO A 533 -18.94 -6.77 22.75
C PRO A 533 -18.35 -7.47 23.98
N ILE A 534 -18.44 -6.81 25.13
CA ILE A 534 -18.11 -7.38 26.44
C ILE A 534 -19.38 -7.94 27.05
N TYR A 535 -19.28 -9.13 27.64
CA TYR A 535 -20.38 -9.75 28.36
C TYR A 535 -20.01 -9.93 29.82
N TYR A 536 -20.97 -9.78 30.73
CA TYR A 536 -20.73 -9.93 32.15
C TYR A 536 -21.93 -10.46 32.93
N ARG A 537 -21.66 -11.01 34.10
CA ARG A 537 -22.68 -11.44 35.07
C ARG A 537 -22.21 -11.09 36.48
N HIS A 538 -23.15 -10.73 37.34
CA HIS A 538 -22.92 -10.42 38.76
C HIS A 538 -23.61 -11.44 39.65
N PHE A 539 -22.95 -11.78 40.75
CA PHE A 539 -23.45 -12.65 41.80
C PHE A 539 -23.12 -12.10 43.17
N GLU A 540 -24.05 -12.32 44.11
CA GLU A 540 -23.74 -12.28 45.53
C GLU A 540 -23.12 -13.62 45.93
N THR A 541 -22.00 -13.58 46.63
CA THR A 541 -21.29 -14.75 47.14
C THR A 541 -21.13 -14.62 48.64
N ASP A 542 -21.04 -15.75 49.35
CA ASP A 542 -20.68 -15.74 50.77
C ASP A 542 -19.32 -15.03 50.97
N GLU A 543 -19.16 -14.28 52.08
CA GLU A 543 -17.96 -13.48 52.41
C GLU A 543 -16.64 -14.28 52.37
N GLY A 544 -16.70 -15.62 52.41
CA GLY A 544 -15.54 -16.50 52.28
C GLY A 544 -15.02 -16.72 50.86
N THR A 545 -15.82 -16.43 49.81
CA THR A 545 -15.41 -16.62 48.41
C THR A 545 -14.83 -15.34 47.80
N CYS A 546 -15.48 -14.20 48.07
CA CYS A 546 -15.00 -12.88 47.67
C CYS A 546 -15.06 -11.95 48.89
N PRO A 547 -13.99 -11.16 49.18
CA PRO A 547 -13.96 -10.27 50.34
C PRO A 547 -15.09 -9.25 50.40
N THR A 548 -15.63 -8.88 49.24
CA THR A 548 -16.71 -7.91 49.07
C THR A 548 -18.11 -8.53 49.17
N GLY A 549 -18.22 -9.85 49.19
CA GLY A 549 -19.48 -10.57 49.01
C GLY A 549 -20.03 -10.52 47.57
N HIS A 550 -19.26 -10.01 46.60
CA HIS A 550 -19.68 -9.93 45.21
C HIS A 550 -18.67 -10.60 44.30
N ARG A 551 -19.17 -11.39 43.34
CA ARG A 551 -18.39 -11.97 42.25
C ARG A 551 -18.97 -11.53 40.92
N TYR A 552 -18.11 -11.18 40.01
CA TYR A 552 -18.48 -10.84 38.65
C TYR A 552 -17.70 -11.73 37.71
N GLU A 553 -18.33 -12.11 36.61
CA GLU A 553 -17.71 -12.90 35.55
C GLU A 553 -17.83 -12.13 34.24
N THR A 554 -16.77 -12.06 33.43
CA THR A 554 -16.78 -11.42 32.12
C THR A 554 -16.36 -12.42 31.08
N TYR A 555 -16.90 -12.22 29.90
CA TYR A 555 -16.40 -12.80 28.68
C TYR A 555 -16.05 -11.67 27.72
N VAL A 556 -14.77 -11.59 27.38
CA VAL A 556 -14.17 -10.47 26.68
C VAL A 556 -13.18 -10.97 25.64
N TYR A 557 -13.13 -10.29 24.50
CA TYR A 557 -12.11 -10.53 23.51
C TYR A 557 -10.84 -9.76 23.86
N ILE A 558 -9.69 -10.44 23.85
CA ILE A 558 -8.40 -9.87 24.24
C ILE A 558 -7.42 -9.77 23.05
N GLY A 559 -7.93 -9.38 21.89
CA GLY A 559 -7.14 -9.17 20.67
C GLY A 559 -7.06 -10.39 19.75
N ARG A 560 -6.95 -11.62 20.28
CA ARG A 560 -6.87 -12.87 19.47
C ARG A 560 -7.77 -14.01 19.88
N LYS A 561 -8.24 -14.01 21.13
CA LYS A 561 -9.08 -15.06 21.67
C LYS A 561 -10.10 -14.45 22.60
N TRP A 562 -11.17 -15.17 22.80
CA TRP A 562 -12.15 -14.84 23.80
C TRP A 562 -11.74 -15.49 25.12
N VAL A 563 -11.83 -14.71 26.19
CA VAL A 563 -11.46 -15.17 27.53
C VAL A 563 -12.63 -14.96 28.46
N PHE A 564 -12.89 -16.00 29.25
CA PHE A 564 -13.78 -15.94 30.38
C PHE A 564 -12.95 -15.75 31.64
N THR A 565 -13.28 -14.72 32.40
CA THR A 565 -12.58 -14.35 33.62
C THR A 565 -13.57 -13.94 34.71
N TYR A 566 -13.12 -13.87 35.97
CA TYR A 566 -13.96 -13.44 37.08
C TYR A 566 -13.19 -12.64 38.12
N TRP A 567 -13.89 -11.78 38.85
CA TRP A 567 -13.30 -10.91 39.86
C TRP A 567 -14.22 -10.69 41.07
N CYS A 568 -13.62 -10.29 42.18
CA CYS A 568 -14.30 -10.07 43.45
C CYS A 568 -14.54 -8.58 43.78
N GLU A 569 -13.98 -7.63 43.05
CA GLU A 569 -14.23 -6.20 43.28
C GLU A 569 -15.21 -5.65 42.26
N GLU A 570 -16.08 -4.71 42.62
CA GLU A 570 -16.98 -4.14 41.61
C GLU A 570 -16.16 -3.63 40.42
N PRO A 571 -16.41 -4.12 39.19
CA PRO A 571 -15.67 -3.65 38.03
C PRO A 571 -16.09 -2.19 37.91
N TYR A 572 -15.22 -1.27 38.29
CA TYR A 572 -15.50 0.15 38.13
C TYR A 572 -15.85 0.35 36.64
N THR A 573 -17.13 0.57 36.37
CA THR A 573 -17.80 0.50 35.07
C THR A 573 -17.22 1.47 34.05
N LEU A 574 -16.35 2.37 34.49
CA LEU A 574 -15.71 3.42 33.70
C LEU A 574 -14.29 3.08 33.21
N ASN A 575 -13.75 1.89 33.48
CA ASN A 575 -12.37 1.60 33.03
C ASN A 575 -12.11 0.17 32.54
N LEU A 576 -13.10 -0.69 32.34
CA LEU A 576 -12.89 -2.00 31.69
C LEU A 576 -12.18 -1.86 30.33
N GLN A 577 -12.45 -0.80 29.57
CA GLN A 577 -11.74 -0.53 28.31
C GLN A 577 -10.27 -0.08 28.52
N ALA A 578 -9.98 0.75 29.53
CA ALA A 578 -8.62 1.23 29.77
C ALA A 578 -7.80 0.35 30.72
N GLN A 579 -8.43 -0.60 31.44
CA GLN A 579 -7.81 -1.50 32.44
C GLN A 579 -7.62 -2.93 31.96
N ASN A 580 -8.22 -3.32 30.84
CA ASN A 580 -8.09 -4.70 30.33
C ASN A 580 -7.10 -4.80 29.16
N HIS A 581 -6.24 -3.82 29.00
CA HIS A 581 -5.12 -3.94 28.07
C HIS A 581 -4.18 -5.09 28.52
N ALA A 582 -3.52 -5.74 27.55
CA ALA A 582 -2.57 -6.85 27.70
C ALA A 582 -1.66 -6.85 28.94
N PHE A 583 -1.29 -5.65 29.35
CA PHE A 583 -0.19 -5.36 30.27
C PHE A 583 -0.54 -5.52 31.74
N TRP A 584 -1.83 -5.56 32.10
CA TRP A 584 -2.19 -5.42 33.49
C TRP A 584 -2.10 -6.75 34.23
N ASP A 585 -1.30 -6.78 35.29
CA ASP A 585 -1.28 -7.82 36.34
C ASP A 585 -2.68 -8.20 36.83
N ASN A 586 -3.68 -7.34 36.62
CA ASN A 586 -5.06 -7.71 36.89
C ASN A 586 -5.57 -8.77 35.91
N LEU A 587 -5.22 -8.80 34.61
CA LEU A 587 -5.71 -9.87 33.71
C LEU A 587 -4.97 -11.21 33.87
N VAL A 588 -3.73 -11.19 34.35
CA VAL A 588 -2.92 -12.38 34.67
C VAL A 588 -3.15 -12.85 36.12
N GLY A 589 -3.44 -11.93 37.04
CA GLY A 589 -3.91 -12.21 38.40
C GLY A 589 -5.43 -12.44 38.48
N LEU A 590 -6.15 -12.13 37.41
CA LEU A 590 -7.52 -12.58 37.17
C LEU A 590 -7.43 -14.09 36.96
N GLU A 591 -8.28 -14.82 37.66
CA GLU A 591 -8.44 -16.25 37.44
C GLU A 591 -9.14 -16.48 36.09
N GLN A 592 -8.33 -16.42 35.02
CA GLN A 592 -8.74 -16.85 33.70
C GLN A 592 -9.13 -18.31 33.79
N ARG A 593 -10.43 -18.57 33.65
CA ARG A 593 -10.96 -19.91 33.80
C ARG A 593 -11.02 -20.64 32.47
N TRP A 594 -11.42 -19.92 31.41
CA TRP A 594 -11.52 -20.49 30.07
C TRP A 594 -11.03 -19.53 28.99
N SER A 595 -10.48 -20.07 27.90
CA SER A 595 -10.18 -19.32 26.68
C SER A 595 -10.55 -20.09 25.43
N SER A 596 -10.96 -19.37 24.39
CA SER A 596 -11.09 -19.95 23.06
C SER A 596 -9.72 -20.25 22.44
N ALA A 597 -9.71 -21.04 21.37
CA ALA A 597 -8.60 -20.99 20.42
C ALA A 597 -8.48 -19.58 19.81
N MET A 598 -7.34 -19.29 19.17
CA MET A 598 -7.18 -18.07 18.38
C MET A 598 -8.30 -17.97 17.34
N THR A 599 -8.94 -16.81 17.25
CA THR A 599 -10.09 -16.62 16.39
C THR A 599 -10.29 -15.16 16.02
N GLU A 600 -10.61 -14.93 14.75
CA GLU A 600 -11.09 -13.64 14.26
C GLU A 600 -12.62 -13.53 14.42
N SER A 601 -13.29 -14.50 15.05
CA SER A 601 -14.75 -14.48 15.19
C SER A 601 -15.24 -13.37 16.10
N TYR A 602 -15.93 -12.40 15.50
CA TYR A 602 -16.42 -11.20 16.16
C TYR A 602 -17.45 -11.45 17.27
N THR A 603 -18.19 -12.56 17.24
CA THR A 603 -19.34 -12.76 18.15
C THR A 603 -19.02 -13.58 19.38
N GLY A 604 -17.84 -14.20 19.48
CA GLY A 604 -17.50 -15.10 20.59
C GLY A 604 -18.39 -16.35 20.71
N THR A 605 -19.47 -16.42 19.93
CA THR A 605 -20.48 -17.47 19.98
C THR A 605 -20.05 -18.69 19.17
N GLY A 606 -20.44 -19.87 19.63
CA GLY A 606 -20.15 -21.15 19.00
C GLY A 606 -18.65 -21.51 18.98
N LEU A 607 -17.83 -20.78 19.74
CA LEU A 607 -16.41 -21.06 19.93
C LEU A 607 -16.24 -22.10 21.03
N GLN A 608 -15.39 -23.08 20.78
CA GLN A 608 -14.95 -24.00 21.83
C GLN A 608 -14.04 -23.26 22.81
N MET A 609 -14.39 -23.38 24.08
CA MET A 609 -13.67 -22.82 25.20
C MET A 609 -12.92 -23.93 25.92
N TYR A 610 -11.63 -23.71 26.14
CA TYR A 610 -10.73 -24.62 26.82
C TYR A 610 -10.43 -24.08 28.22
N GLU A 611 -10.44 -24.95 29.22
CA GLU A 611 -10.02 -24.62 30.57
C GLU A 611 -8.53 -24.26 30.58
N VAL A 612 -8.19 -23.09 31.11
CA VAL A 612 -6.78 -22.70 31.28
C VAL A 612 -6.26 -23.36 32.54
N ARG A 613 -5.71 -24.57 32.37
CA ARG A 613 -5.08 -25.33 33.45
C ARG A 613 -3.68 -24.79 33.74
N GLU A 614 -3.60 -23.64 34.39
CA GLU A 614 -2.35 -23.22 35.03
C GLU A 614 -2.60 -22.86 36.49
N SER A 615 -2.15 -23.79 37.34
CA SER A 615 -1.98 -23.66 38.77
C SER A 615 -0.90 -22.62 39.08
N PHE A 616 -1.23 -21.33 39.07
CA PHE A 616 -0.39 -20.30 39.70
C PHE A 616 -0.68 -20.13 41.20
N SER A 617 -1.67 -20.85 41.74
CA SER A 617 -1.91 -20.93 43.19
C SER A 617 -1.18 -22.12 43.82
N ASP A 618 0.14 -21.98 43.97
CA ASP A 618 0.87 -22.72 44.99
C ASP A 618 0.25 -22.39 46.37
N GLY A 619 -0.65 -23.24 46.89
CA GLY A 619 -0.93 -23.32 48.32
C GLY A 619 -2.37 -23.45 48.79
N ILE A 620 -3.40 -23.26 47.95
CA ILE A 620 -4.79 -23.47 48.40
C ILE A 620 -5.23 -24.89 48.04
N SER A 621 -4.94 -25.84 48.94
CA SER A 621 -5.48 -27.20 48.86
C SER A 621 -6.97 -27.19 49.22
N GLY A 622 -7.81 -26.78 48.27
CA GLY A 622 -9.26 -26.97 48.29
C GLY A 622 -9.64 -27.98 47.21
N SER A 623 -10.03 -29.17 47.63
CA SER A 623 -10.37 -30.33 46.80
C SER A 623 -11.62 -30.14 45.92
N ASP A 624 -11.56 -30.72 44.71
CA ASP A 624 -12.64 -31.38 43.97
C ASP A 624 -13.71 -30.57 43.23
N LEU A 625 -13.33 -29.65 42.35
CA LEU A 625 -14.17 -29.26 41.19
C LEU A 625 -13.33 -29.14 39.92
N SER A 626 -12.63 -30.22 39.54
CA SER A 626 -12.07 -30.34 38.19
C SER A 626 -13.18 -30.79 37.24
N PHE A 627 -13.72 -29.86 36.46
CA PHE A 627 -14.65 -30.18 35.38
C PHE A 627 -13.83 -30.50 34.12
N PRO A 628 -13.94 -31.69 33.51
CA PRO A 628 -13.38 -31.93 32.20
C PRO A 628 -14.36 -31.40 31.16
N THR A 629 -14.44 -30.09 30.93
CA THR A 629 -15.54 -29.56 30.11
C THR A 629 -15.08 -28.55 29.09
N GLU A 630 -14.80 -29.08 27.89
CA GLU A 630 -14.97 -28.32 26.65
C GLU A 630 -16.44 -27.86 26.60
N GLY A 631 -16.66 -26.56 26.41
CA GLY A 631 -18.00 -25.99 26.24
C GLY A 631 -17.99 -24.91 25.18
N THR A 632 -19.16 -24.52 24.70
CA THR A 632 -19.32 -23.39 23.80
C THR A 632 -20.16 -22.30 24.46
N LEU A 633 -19.82 -21.05 24.21
CA LEU A 633 -20.71 -19.94 24.53
C LEU A 633 -21.68 -19.76 23.38
N GLU A 634 -22.98 -19.87 23.64
CA GLU A 634 -24.02 -19.77 22.62
C GLU A 634 -24.89 -18.56 22.89
N CYS A 635 -25.42 -17.96 21.81
CA CYS A 635 -26.39 -16.88 21.97
C CYS A 635 -27.73 -17.44 22.46
N VAL A 636 -28.28 -16.85 23.52
CA VAL A 636 -29.53 -17.33 24.13
C VAL A 636 -30.76 -16.72 23.48
N ASP A 637 -30.62 -15.58 22.78
CA ASP A 637 -31.77 -14.88 22.21
C ASP A 637 -32.35 -15.63 21.01
N VAL A 638 -33.47 -16.28 21.24
CA VAL A 638 -34.17 -17.08 20.25
C VAL A 638 -35.11 -16.16 19.45
N PRO A 639 -35.02 -16.09 18.11
CA PRO A 639 -35.89 -15.23 17.30
C PRO A 639 -37.34 -15.70 17.37
N CYS A 640 -38.11 -15.14 18.30
CA CYS A 640 -39.50 -15.53 18.57
C CYS A 640 -40.52 -14.53 18.00
N GLU A 641 -40.25 -13.96 16.82
CA GLU A 641 -40.98 -12.79 16.27
C GLU A 641 -42.52 -12.96 16.16
N ASP A 642 -43.07 -14.18 16.26
CA ASP A 642 -44.53 -14.41 16.22
C ASP A 642 -45.08 -15.25 17.40
N LYS A 643 -44.35 -15.37 18.52
CA LYS A 643 -44.64 -16.37 19.58
C LYS A 643 -44.81 -17.79 19.04
N SER A 644 -44.27 -18.07 17.84
CA SER A 644 -44.39 -19.37 17.25
C SER A 644 -43.54 -20.33 18.07
N SER A 645 -44.19 -21.26 18.78
CA SER A 645 -43.54 -22.33 19.53
C SER A 645 -42.69 -23.25 18.66
N ALA A 646 -42.69 -23.04 17.33
CA ALA A 646 -41.93 -23.84 16.39
C ALA A 646 -40.42 -23.76 16.63
N VAL A 647 -39.87 -22.63 17.07
CA VAL A 647 -38.42 -22.48 17.29
C VAL A 647 -37.94 -23.29 18.50
N CYS A 648 -38.75 -23.34 19.57
CA CYS A 648 -38.48 -24.12 20.78
C CYS A 648 -38.89 -25.60 20.67
N GLY A 649 -39.18 -26.06 19.45
CA GLY A 649 -39.73 -27.37 19.19
C GLY A 649 -41.11 -27.59 19.85
N ARG A 650 -41.67 -28.79 19.65
CA ARG A 650 -43.00 -29.15 20.21
C ARG A 650 -43.04 -29.25 21.73
N LYS A 651 -41.88 -29.09 22.38
CA LYS A 651 -41.64 -29.40 23.80
C LYS A 651 -41.03 -28.22 24.55
N GLY A 652 -40.97 -27.05 23.93
CA GLY A 652 -40.64 -25.80 24.59
C GLY A 652 -41.66 -24.71 24.30
N SER A 653 -41.82 -23.79 25.24
CA SER A 653 -42.50 -22.52 25.01
C SER A 653 -41.48 -21.41 24.94
N CYS A 654 -41.59 -20.53 23.94
CA CYS A 654 -40.78 -19.33 23.94
C CYS A 654 -41.30 -18.36 24.99
N VAL A 655 -40.40 -17.90 25.85
CA VAL A 655 -40.69 -17.00 26.96
C VAL A 655 -39.73 -15.83 26.93
N GLU A 656 -40.27 -14.64 27.20
CA GLU A 656 -39.53 -13.40 27.32
C GLU A 656 -38.89 -13.35 28.71
N PHE A 657 -37.57 -13.24 28.76
CA PHE A 657 -36.82 -12.98 29.97
C PHE A 657 -36.40 -11.52 30.01
N GLN A 658 -36.85 -10.84 31.05
CA GLN A 658 -36.41 -9.48 31.36
C GLN A 658 -35.32 -9.57 32.41
N PHE A 659 -34.16 -8.99 32.13
CA PHE A 659 -33.13 -8.77 33.13
C PHE A 659 -32.94 -7.28 33.31
N GLN A 660 -32.85 -6.85 34.56
CA GLN A 660 -32.54 -5.48 34.89
C GLN A 660 -31.04 -5.41 35.18
N ASN A 661 -30.30 -4.64 34.39
CA ASN A 661 -28.89 -4.39 34.66
C ASN A 661 -28.74 -3.51 35.93
N GLN A 662 -27.52 -3.37 36.43
CA GLN A 662 -27.26 -2.56 37.64
C GLN A 662 -27.64 -1.08 37.46
N ASN A 663 -27.66 -0.58 36.23
CA ASN A 663 -28.09 0.78 35.89
C ASN A 663 -29.62 0.94 35.82
N GLY A 664 -30.37 -0.13 36.10
CA GLY A 664 -31.82 -0.15 36.04
C GLY A 664 -32.40 -0.28 34.64
N THR A 665 -31.57 -0.40 33.59
CA THR A 665 -31.99 -0.68 32.22
C THR A 665 -32.50 -2.12 32.14
N THR A 666 -33.73 -2.28 31.70
CA THR A 666 -34.31 -3.60 31.44
C THR A 666 -34.03 -4.00 30.01
N SER A 667 -33.22 -5.04 29.84
CA SER A 667 -33.00 -5.67 28.54
C SER A 667 -33.80 -6.96 28.48
N THR A 668 -34.39 -7.23 27.31
CA THR A 668 -35.25 -8.39 27.11
C THR A 668 -34.61 -9.32 26.08
N TYR A 669 -34.65 -10.62 26.37
CA TYR A 669 -34.26 -11.64 25.41
C TYR A 669 -35.25 -12.79 25.50
N HIS A 670 -35.35 -13.55 24.42
CA HIS A 670 -36.26 -14.67 24.32
C HIS A 670 -35.50 -15.96 24.54
N LYS A 671 -36.04 -16.89 25.33
CA LYS A 671 -35.47 -18.24 25.46
C LYS A 671 -36.55 -19.30 25.46
N CYS A 672 -36.16 -20.53 25.17
CA CYS A 672 -37.06 -21.66 25.24
C CYS A 672 -37.13 -22.22 26.66
N GLU A 673 -38.34 -22.24 27.23
CA GLU A 673 -38.64 -22.97 28.46
C GLU A 673 -39.09 -24.38 28.10
N CYS A 674 -38.25 -25.35 28.42
CA CYS A 674 -38.49 -26.74 28.06
C CYS A 674 -39.45 -27.41 29.04
N THR A 675 -40.37 -28.21 28.50
CA THR A 675 -41.21 -29.12 29.30
C THR A 675 -40.32 -30.07 30.09
N ALA A 676 -40.81 -30.51 31.26
CA ALA A 676 -40.09 -31.42 32.14
C ALA A 676 -39.44 -32.56 31.35
N ASP A 677 -38.17 -32.82 31.65
CA ASP A 677 -37.30 -33.83 31.05
C ASP A 677 -36.63 -33.44 29.70
N TYR A 678 -37.00 -32.35 29.04
CA TYR A 678 -36.30 -31.85 27.84
C TYR A 678 -35.23 -30.80 28.17
N GLY A 679 -34.15 -30.76 27.39
CA GLY A 679 -33.05 -29.80 27.55
C GLY A 679 -32.56 -29.20 26.23
N GLY A 680 -31.59 -28.29 26.33
CA GLY A 680 -31.02 -27.56 25.18
C GLY A 680 -31.63 -26.18 24.96
N ILE A 681 -30.90 -25.29 24.26
CA ILE A 681 -31.34 -23.91 23.94
C ILE A 681 -32.71 -23.87 23.27
N TYR A 682 -33.01 -24.88 22.45
CA TYR A 682 -34.25 -24.99 21.67
C TYR A 682 -35.13 -26.18 22.12
N CYS A 683 -34.90 -26.71 23.33
CA CYS A 683 -35.58 -27.91 23.85
C CYS A 683 -35.48 -29.14 22.93
N GLN A 684 -34.37 -29.22 22.20
CA GLN A 684 -34.12 -30.25 21.21
C GLN A 684 -33.71 -31.60 21.83
N PHE A 685 -33.27 -31.62 23.08
CA PHE A 685 -32.75 -32.83 23.73
C PHE A 685 -33.85 -33.54 24.53
N SER A 686 -34.12 -34.79 24.17
CA SER A 686 -35.05 -35.67 24.88
C SER A 686 -34.36 -36.39 26.04
N PRO A 687 -35.06 -36.69 27.15
CA PRO A 687 -34.46 -37.34 28.33
C PRO A 687 -33.98 -38.77 28.08
N ARG A 688 -34.36 -39.40 26.96
CA ARG A 688 -34.04 -40.82 26.65
C ARG A 688 -33.23 -41.00 25.36
N GLY A 689 -32.82 -39.92 24.70
CA GLY A 689 -32.01 -40.01 23.49
C GLY A 689 -30.54 -40.23 23.85
N TYR A 690 -29.90 -41.25 23.28
CA TYR A 690 -28.44 -41.27 23.19
C TYR A 690 -28.03 -40.10 22.29
N TYR A 691 -27.08 -39.28 22.75
CA TYR A 691 -26.46 -38.27 21.90
C TYR A 691 -25.80 -38.96 20.71
N VAL A 692 -25.81 -38.27 19.59
CA VAL A 692 -24.59 -38.22 18.79
C VAL A 692 -24.28 -36.75 18.70
N ALA A 693 -23.10 -36.30 19.13
CA ALA A 693 -22.65 -34.93 18.86
C ALA A 693 -22.85 -34.56 17.38
N ASP A 694 -22.81 -35.58 16.50
CA ASP A 694 -23.20 -35.53 15.09
C ASP A 694 -24.60 -34.97 14.83
N HIS A 695 -25.62 -35.21 15.67
CA HIS A 695 -26.98 -34.67 15.46
C HIS A 695 -27.06 -33.16 15.72
N TYR A 696 -26.26 -32.62 16.66
CA TYR A 696 -26.19 -31.17 16.87
C TYR A 696 -25.33 -30.50 15.79
N ALA A 697 -24.22 -31.12 15.40
CA ALA A 697 -23.43 -30.67 14.24
C ALA A 697 -24.27 -30.69 12.95
N GLU A 698 -25.09 -31.73 12.75
CA GLU A 698 -26.05 -31.83 11.65
C GLU A 698 -27.13 -30.75 11.76
N TYR A 699 -27.67 -30.46 12.94
CA TYR A 699 -28.61 -29.35 13.13
C TYR A 699 -27.96 -27.99 12.82
N ARG A 700 -26.75 -27.71 13.34
CA ARG A 700 -26.01 -26.46 13.09
C ARG A 700 -25.73 -26.26 11.61
N ASN A 701 -25.25 -27.31 10.93
CA ASN A 701 -24.99 -27.29 9.48
C ASN A 701 -26.28 -27.10 8.64
N ASN A 702 -27.45 -27.41 9.21
CA ASN A 702 -28.75 -27.27 8.55
C ASN A 702 -29.54 -26.03 9.00
N ALA A 703 -29.08 -25.28 10.00
CA ALA A 703 -29.78 -24.12 10.57
C ALA A 703 -29.79 -22.89 9.62
N ASP A 704 -28.93 -22.88 8.60
CA ASP A 704 -28.99 -21.91 7.50
C ASP A 704 -30.19 -22.13 6.56
N LEU A 705 -30.90 -23.25 6.69
CA LEU A 705 -32.18 -23.51 6.03
C LEU A 705 -33.33 -23.00 6.90
N ALA A 706 -34.34 -22.40 6.28
CA ALA A 706 -35.53 -21.93 7.00
C ALA A 706 -36.09 -23.03 7.94
N PRO A 707 -36.39 -22.74 9.22
CA PRO A 707 -36.77 -23.74 10.24
C PRO A 707 -37.92 -24.68 9.82
N THR A 708 -38.78 -24.20 8.92
CA THR A 708 -39.94 -24.91 8.38
C THR A 708 -39.57 -26.06 7.44
N GLN A 709 -38.45 -25.97 6.70
CA GLN A 709 -38.01 -27.03 5.80
C GLN A 709 -37.39 -28.21 6.57
N TYR A 710 -36.55 -27.93 7.57
CA TYR A 710 -35.89 -28.98 8.36
C TYR A 710 -36.86 -29.76 9.25
N GLN A 711 -37.87 -29.10 9.85
CA GLN A 711 -38.87 -29.80 10.65
C GLN A 711 -39.72 -30.79 9.84
N SER A 712 -39.95 -30.50 8.55
CA SER A 712 -40.75 -31.36 7.68
C SER A 712 -40.03 -32.66 7.28
N SER A 713 -38.70 -32.64 7.13
CA SER A 713 -37.89 -33.80 6.75
C SER A 713 -37.53 -34.69 7.94
N PHE A 714 -37.22 -34.09 9.10
CA PHE A 714 -36.70 -34.84 10.25
C PHE A 714 -37.78 -35.42 11.17
N TRP A 715 -38.85 -34.66 11.45
CA TRP A 715 -39.93 -35.11 12.35
C TRP A 715 -41.11 -35.77 11.61
N GLY A 716 -41.17 -35.66 10.29
CA GLY A 716 -42.21 -36.28 9.45
C GLY A 716 -42.10 -37.81 9.39
N THR A 717 -40.89 -38.37 9.47
CA THR A 717 -40.62 -39.80 9.30
C THR A 717 -40.57 -40.59 10.61
N ALA A 718 -40.30 -39.95 11.74
CA ALA A 718 -40.19 -40.62 13.05
C ALA A 718 -41.53 -41.14 13.62
N SER A 719 -42.68 -40.78 13.04
CA SER A 719 -44.00 -41.21 13.52
C SER A 719 -44.51 -42.54 12.96
N SER A 720 -43.75 -43.23 12.10
CA SER A 720 -44.21 -44.47 11.44
C SER A 720 -43.47 -45.77 11.83
N ALA A 721 -42.44 -45.71 12.69
CA ALA A 721 -41.67 -46.90 13.06
C ALA A 721 -42.08 -47.47 14.42
N ALA A 722 -43.31 -48.02 14.52
CA ALA A 722 -43.70 -48.89 15.62
C ALA A 722 -44.76 -49.90 15.18
N THR A 723 -44.39 -50.91 14.37
CA THR A 723 -45.09 -52.21 14.37
C THR A 723 -44.16 -53.32 13.86
N ALA A 724 -44.09 -54.40 14.64
CA ALA A 724 -43.24 -55.58 14.44
C ALA A 724 -43.74 -56.49 13.29
N PRO A 725 -42.93 -57.48 12.84
CA PRO A 725 -42.98 -57.99 11.47
C PRO A 725 -43.91 -59.19 11.28
N SER A 726 -44.45 -59.34 10.07
CA SER A 726 -44.97 -60.62 9.57
C SER A 726 -44.43 -60.94 8.18
N VAL A 727 -44.20 -62.23 8.01
CA VAL A 727 -43.47 -62.92 6.94
C VAL A 727 -44.42 -63.26 5.78
N GLN A 728 -44.02 -63.02 4.52
CA GLN A 728 -43.80 -64.03 3.44
C GLN A 728 -44.11 -63.54 2.00
N LYS A 729 -43.12 -63.82 1.11
CA LYS A 729 -43.18 -64.30 -0.29
C LYS A 729 -43.65 -63.42 -1.48
N ALA A 730 -42.65 -63.14 -2.32
CA ALA A 730 -42.52 -63.45 -3.77
C ALA A 730 -43.63 -63.09 -4.77
N GLY A 731 -43.25 -62.30 -5.77
CA GLY A 731 -43.94 -62.19 -7.07
C GLY A 731 -43.21 -61.24 -8.02
N ASN A 732 -42.67 -61.78 -9.11
CA ASN A 732 -42.18 -61.06 -10.29
C ASN A 732 -43.28 -60.15 -10.88
N GLU A 733 -42.90 -59.01 -11.47
CA GLU A 733 -43.22 -58.65 -12.85
C GLU A 733 -42.56 -57.33 -13.30
N SER A 734 -42.41 -57.24 -14.61
CA SER A 734 -41.60 -56.39 -15.48
C SER A 734 -42.04 -54.92 -15.65
N LEU A 735 -41.05 -54.05 -15.91
CA LEU A 735 -40.92 -52.93 -16.91
C LEU A 735 -42.18 -52.38 -17.62
N PRO A 736 -42.22 -51.12 -18.15
CA PRO A 736 -41.07 -50.39 -18.74
C PRO A 736 -41.04 -48.83 -18.61
N VAL A 737 -39.85 -48.25 -18.92
CA VAL A 737 -39.58 -47.02 -19.74
C VAL A 737 -40.23 -45.69 -19.31
N GLY A 738 -39.54 -44.55 -19.15
CA GLY A 738 -38.18 -44.13 -19.48
C GLY A 738 -38.02 -42.61 -19.22
N GLY A 739 -36.88 -42.03 -19.60
CA GLY A 739 -36.70 -40.56 -19.63
C GLY A 739 -35.27 -40.10 -19.36
N ASN A 740 -34.43 -40.11 -20.40
CA ASN A 740 -33.12 -39.44 -20.44
C ASN A 740 -33.27 -37.92 -20.30
N ILE A 741 -32.41 -37.26 -19.50
CA ILE A 741 -31.87 -35.93 -19.82
C ILE A 741 -30.36 -35.90 -19.47
N PHE A 742 -29.64 -35.29 -20.40
CA PHE A 742 -28.19 -35.24 -20.62
C PHE A 742 -27.55 -34.01 -19.93
N ASN A 743 -26.26 -34.14 -19.57
CA ASN A 743 -25.21 -33.10 -19.41
C ASN A 743 -25.39 -32.02 -18.32
N ARG A 744 -24.35 -31.54 -17.64
CA ARG A 744 -22.97 -31.29 -18.08
C ARG A 744 -22.07 -31.09 -16.85
N SER A 745 -20.95 -31.81 -16.79
CA SER A 745 -19.79 -31.51 -15.96
C SER A 745 -18.95 -30.42 -16.65
N SER A 746 -18.46 -29.45 -15.89
CA SER A 746 -17.37 -28.56 -16.32
C SER A 746 -16.36 -28.42 -15.19
N GLU A 747 -15.27 -29.16 -15.32
CA GLU A 747 -13.93 -28.78 -14.87
C GLU A 747 -13.44 -27.60 -15.73
N VAL A 748 -12.93 -26.54 -15.10
CA VAL A 748 -11.84 -25.64 -15.53
C VAL A 748 -11.39 -24.99 -14.21
N GLY A 749 -10.14 -24.99 -13.75
CA GLY A 749 -8.87 -24.99 -14.45
C GLY A 749 -8.10 -23.78 -13.92
N GLY A 750 -7.11 -24.02 -13.07
CA GLY A 750 -6.12 -23.02 -12.69
C GLY A 750 -4.99 -22.98 -13.69
N GLU A 751 -4.37 -21.81 -13.86
CA GLU A 751 -3.05 -21.53 -14.47
C GLU A 751 -2.78 -20.05 -14.16
N LEU A 752 -1.71 -19.70 -13.44
CA LEU A 752 -0.30 -19.47 -13.82
C LEU A 752 0.04 -17.98 -13.82
#